data_AF-A0A3B3HL82-F1
#
_entry.id   AF-A0A3B3HL82-F1
#
_cell.length_a   1.000
_cell.length_b   1.000
_cell.length_c   1.000
_cell.angle_alpha   90.00
_cell.angle_beta   90.00
_cell.angle_gamma   90.00
#
_symmetry.space_group_name_H-M   'P 1'
#
loop_
_entity.id
_entity.type
_entity.pdbx_description
1 polymer ?
#
loop_
_entity_poly.entity_id
_entity_poly.type
_entity_poly.pdbx_seq_one_letter_code
_entity_poly.pdbx_strand_id
1 'polypeptide(L)'
;MEQRKELFRRQQKWGLNTYLYAPKDDYKHRMFWRELYSVEEAEQLMTLIAAAKEHGIEFIYAISPGLDITFSNQKEVSALKRKLDQVTHFGCKSFALLFDDIDHNMCPADKEVFSSFAHAQVSITNEIYQYLGEPETFLFCPTEYCGTFCYPNVPQSPYLHTVGEKLLPSIDVLWTGPKVVSKDIPVESIEEVSKILRRAPVIWDNIHANDYDQKRLFLGPYKGRSTELIPRLKGVLTNPNCEFETNFVAIHTLATWYKSNMNGVRKDVVMTDGEESTVSIQIKLENEGSDEELETDVLYSPQIALKLALTEWLSEFRVPHQYNSRQVPQSGAKSTTIDVTSMTAPALCSSTSVTSVFQQPIMSPAIPPLCLDPLPLPITKAPQEVDVEKKDSDEEPMEMVVEKLDEPEPEVDPESKHAGPILNDKMAEDLKPMDTDKEGLVETKSPEESIQEDSGSDIAPMQTDDLLKQDVFVPGPNEKPLFIAEPLSLDDLCLLAELFYLPYEHGPKAMQMLKEFNWLRANSSVVSVNCKRKESEKVSEWQSRAQKFEDMCCSVIEMFTRLSNIANRTILYDLYPYIWDIKSIISMVKSFVLWLDGRIHSTSFYCYWIDSGRWCRSQSSAQFLRGDQEPWAFRGGLAGEFQRLLPIEAANDLFYQPPPSLPTSKIYTIRPYYPKDETAVYKICKEMYCEGMEDELFSQEDPDLIGDRLVGGLLTLSSDYGFVLEDEAGICGYAVGTVDVKPFIKKCKLSWLPFMQEKYNKPDCEKDLTEAEKMMLSFHEEEDGLPDSFLSNFPSLIKVDIHAKVTDPSVAKSMMGCLLSSLKANGSRGAFCKVRQTDKRMLDFYSKLGCFEVAKMEGFPKDIIIMGRSL
;
A
#
# COMPACT_ATOMS: atom_id res chain seq x y z
N MET A 1 -19.47 14.19 -3.84
CA MET A 1 -19.64 15.63 -3.56
C MET A 1 -19.63 15.95 -2.07
N GLU A 2 -20.42 15.29 -1.22
CA GLU A 2 -20.58 15.68 0.21
C GLU A 2 -19.27 15.85 1.01
N GLN A 3 -18.28 14.97 0.86
CA GLN A 3 -16.95 15.14 1.47
C GLN A 3 -16.29 16.50 1.13
N ARG A 4 -16.50 17.03 -0.09
CA ARG A 4 -15.98 18.35 -0.49
C ARG A 4 -16.74 19.50 0.20
N LYS A 5 -18.03 19.34 0.49
CA LYS A 5 -18.80 20.32 1.30
C LYS A 5 -18.32 20.31 2.76
N GLU A 6 -18.09 19.12 3.33
CA GLU A 6 -17.50 18.97 4.65
C GLU A 6 -16.08 19.56 4.71
N LEU A 7 -15.29 19.41 3.64
CA LEU A 7 -13.98 20.07 3.53
C LEU A 7 -14.11 21.59 3.67
N PHE A 8 -15.06 22.22 2.96
CA PHE A 8 -15.29 23.66 3.08
C PHE A 8 -15.69 24.07 4.51
N ARG A 9 -16.54 23.27 5.17
CA ARG A 9 -16.90 23.48 6.59
C ARG A 9 -15.67 23.37 7.51
N ARG A 10 -14.81 22.37 7.32
CA ARG A 10 -13.56 22.19 8.09
C ARG A 10 -12.56 23.33 7.84
N GLN A 11 -12.39 23.73 6.58
CA GLN A 11 -11.55 24.87 6.20
C GLN A 11 -12.04 26.17 6.87
N GLN A 12 -13.33 26.48 6.76
CA GLN A 12 -13.93 27.64 7.43
C GLN A 12 -13.76 27.59 8.95
N LYS A 13 -14.06 26.45 9.59
CA LYS A 13 -13.90 26.22 11.04
C LYS A 13 -12.48 26.53 11.52
N TRP A 14 -11.46 26.20 10.72
CA TRP A 14 -10.06 26.37 11.10
C TRP A 14 -9.41 27.67 10.57
N GLY A 15 -10.10 28.45 9.74
CA GLY A 15 -9.58 29.71 9.18
C GLY A 15 -8.74 29.56 7.91
N LEU A 16 -9.00 28.52 7.12
CA LEU A 16 -8.49 28.37 5.75
C LEU A 16 -9.53 28.89 4.73
N ASN A 17 -9.06 29.26 3.55
CA ASN A 17 -9.79 30.15 2.62
C ASN A 17 -9.87 29.68 1.17
N THR A 18 -9.14 28.66 0.72
CA THR A 18 -9.03 28.28 -0.71
C THR A 18 -9.16 26.77 -0.93
N TYR A 19 -9.81 26.38 -2.02
CA TYR A 19 -9.89 25.00 -2.53
C TYR A 19 -9.58 24.95 -4.03
N LEU A 20 -8.64 24.08 -4.41
CA LEU A 20 -8.26 23.82 -5.80
C LEU A 20 -8.91 22.53 -6.31
N TYR A 21 -9.77 22.63 -7.31
CA TYR A 21 -10.34 21.48 -8.01
C TYR A 21 -9.35 20.95 -9.05
N ALA A 22 -8.47 20.02 -8.65
CA ALA A 22 -7.50 19.37 -9.55
C ALA A 22 -7.47 17.81 -9.50
N PRO A 23 -8.60 17.09 -9.35
CA PRO A 23 -8.59 15.63 -9.25
C PRO A 23 -8.09 14.97 -10.55
N LYS A 24 -7.01 14.18 -10.45
CA LYS A 24 -6.42 13.47 -11.62
C LYS A 24 -7.39 12.45 -12.24
N ASP A 25 -8.25 11.82 -11.42
CA ASP A 25 -9.23 10.81 -11.85
C ASP A 25 -10.53 11.38 -12.46
N ASP A 26 -10.75 12.70 -12.42
CA ASP A 26 -11.83 13.30 -13.22
C ASP A 26 -11.39 13.29 -14.69
N TYR A 27 -11.98 12.38 -15.47
CA TYR A 27 -11.68 12.27 -16.89
C TYR A 27 -11.81 13.60 -17.63
N LYS A 28 -12.77 14.47 -17.26
CA LYS A 28 -13.00 15.77 -17.90
C LYS A 28 -12.10 16.89 -17.35
N HIS A 29 -11.34 16.63 -16.29
CA HIS A 29 -10.26 17.52 -15.82
C HIS A 29 -8.96 17.32 -16.61
N ARG A 30 -8.62 16.07 -17.00
CA ARG A 30 -7.33 15.75 -17.65
C ARG A 30 -7.46 14.97 -18.96
N MET A 31 -7.94 13.73 -18.95
CA MET A 31 -7.88 12.82 -20.11
C MET A 31 -8.74 13.25 -21.30
N PHE A 32 -9.94 13.76 -21.03
CA PHE A 32 -10.91 14.26 -22.01
C PHE A 32 -11.24 15.73 -21.72
N TRP A 33 -10.20 16.54 -21.46
CA TRP A 33 -10.33 17.94 -21.04
C TRP A 33 -11.20 18.79 -21.99
N ARG A 34 -11.22 18.45 -23.28
CA ARG A 34 -12.05 19.09 -24.33
C ARG A 34 -13.55 18.86 -24.19
N GLU A 35 -13.98 17.80 -23.51
CA GLU A 35 -15.39 17.49 -23.34
C GLU A 35 -16.05 18.44 -22.36
N LEU A 36 -17.24 18.93 -22.72
CA LEU A 36 -18.07 19.71 -21.81
C LEU A 36 -18.70 18.80 -20.75
N TYR A 37 -18.96 19.37 -19.58
CA TYR A 37 -19.74 18.71 -18.54
C TYR A 37 -21.20 18.52 -19.00
N SER A 38 -21.82 17.40 -18.65
CA SER A 38 -23.23 17.12 -18.88
C SER A 38 -24.12 18.00 -17.99
N VAL A 39 -25.45 17.92 -18.14
CA VAL A 39 -26.39 18.68 -17.30
C VAL A 39 -26.28 18.25 -15.84
N GLU A 40 -26.13 16.95 -15.60
CA GLU A 40 -26.03 16.32 -14.28
C GLU A 40 -24.67 16.59 -13.60
N GLU A 41 -23.59 16.65 -14.39
CA GLU A 41 -22.26 17.06 -13.91
C GLU A 41 -22.22 18.57 -13.62
N ALA A 42 -22.86 19.38 -14.47
CA ALA A 42 -22.99 20.83 -14.31
C ALA A 42 -23.76 21.19 -13.02
N GLU A 43 -24.90 20.56 -12.76
CA GLU A 43 -25.69 20.76 -11.54
C GLU A 43 -24.88 20.44 -10.28
N GLN A 44 -24.11 19.35 -10.30
CA GLN A 44 -23.21 18.97 -9.20
C GLN A 44 -22.07 19.98 -9.00
N LEU A 45 -21.47 20.51 -10.06
CA LEU A 45 -20.42 21.53 -9.97
C LEU A 45 -20.97 22.89 -9.52
N MET A 46 -22.13 23.33 -10.03
CA MET A 46 -22.83 24.52 -9.55
C MET A 46 -23.15 24.42 -8.06
N THR A 47 -23.65 23.27 -7.60
CA THR A 47 -23.92 23.00 -6.18
C THR A 47 -22.64 23.06 -5.35
N LEU A 48 -21.51 22.58 -5.88
CA LEU A 48 -20.21 22.60 -5.20
C LEU A 48 -19.62 24.02 -5.09
N ILE A 49 -19.67 24.80 -6.18
CA ILE A 49 -19.21 26.19 -6.22
C ILE A 49 -20.06 27.07 -5.29
N ALA A 50 -21.38 26.85 -5.25
CA ALA A 50 -22.27 27.53 -4.32
C ALA A 50 -21.93 27.21 -2.86
N ALA A 51 -21.69 25.94 -2.52
CA ALA A 51 -21.31 25.53 -1.16
C ALA A 51 -19.94 26.07 -0.72
N ALA A 52 -18.96 26.18 -1.62
CA ALA A 52 -17.68 26.82 -1.33
C ALA A 52 -17.88 28.30 -0.96
N LYS A 53 -18.64 29.03 -1.79
CA LYS A 53 -18.98 30.44 -1.58
C LYS A 53 -19.77 30.68 -0.29
N GLU A 54 -20.70 29.79 0.07
CA GLU A 54 -21.44 29.82 1.34
C GLU A 54 -20.52 29.76 2.56
N HIS A 55 -19.47 28.93 2.49
CA HIS A 55 -18.48 28.78 3.56
C HIS A 55 -17.36 29.83 3.51
N GLY A 56 -17.37 30.75 2.54
CA GLY A 56 -16.32 31.75 2.36
C GLY A 56 -15.02 31.18 1.78
N ILE A 57 -15.07 30.01 1.13
CA ILE A 57 -13.95 29.35 0.48
C ILE A 57 -13.90 29.76 -1.00
N GLU A 58 -12.74 30.23 -1.43
CA GLU A 58 -12.44 30.46 -2.84
C GLU A 58 -12.34 29.11 -3.57
N PHE A 59 -13.17 28.94 -4.59
CA PHE A 59 -13.14 27.78 -5.47
C PHE A 59 -12.33 28.09 -6.74
N ILE A 60 -11.22 27.39 -6.92
CA ILE A 60 -10.35 27.49 -8.10
C ILE A 60 -10.58 26.26 -8.97
N TYR A 61 -11.08 26.42 -10.19
CA TYR A 61 -11.21 25.32 -11.16
C TYR A 61 -9.92 25.14 -11.96
N ALA A 62 -9.26 23.98 -11.82
CA ALA A 62 -8.10 23.63 -12.62
C ALA A 62 -8.49 22.84 -13.89
N ILE A 63 -7.57 22.75 -14.84
CA ILE A 63 -7.66 21.84 -15.99
C ILE A 63 -6.24 21.45 -16.45
N SER A 64 -6.04 20.18 -16.81
CA SER A 64 -4.74 19.62 -17.25
C SER A 64 -4.77 19.26 -18.75
N PRO A 65 -4.66 20.22 -19.69
CA PRO A 65 -4.71 19.93 -21.13
C PRO A 65 -3.40 19.31 -21.69
N GLY A 66 -2.32 19.30 -20.90
CA GLY A 66 -0.95 19.06 -21.39
C GLY A 66 -0.63 17.68 -21.97
N LEU A 67 -1.51 16.67 -21.84
CA LEU A 67 -1.24 15.31 -22.33
C LEU A 67 -1.33 15.19 -23.86
N ASP A 68 -2.23 15.93 -24.51
CA ASP A 68 -2.56 15.74 -25.92
C ASP A 68 -2.94 17.03 -26.67
N ILE A 69 -2.72 18.20 -26.08
CA ILE A 69 -2.97 19.49 -26.72
C ILE A 69 -1.94 19.77 -27.82
N THR A 70 -2.41 20.27 -28.97
CA THR A 70 -1.57 20.93 -29.98
C THR A 70 -1.67 22.44 -29.78
N PHE A 71 -0.65 23.07 -29.21
CA PHE A 71 -0.68 24.46 -28.75
C PHE A 71 -0.90 25.48 -29.90
N SER A 72 -0.40 25.17 -31.10
CA SER A 72 -0.54 25.99 -32.31
C SER A 72 -1.92 25.92 -32.97
N ASN A 73 -2.76 24.96 -32.58
CA ASN A 73 -4.04 24.72 -33.22
C ASN A 73 -5.14 25.54 -32.56
N GLN A 74 -5.59 26.61 -33.22
CA GLN A 74 -6.64 27.50 -32.70
C GLN A 74 -7.95 26.76 -32.32
N LYS A 75 -8.23 25.58 -32.90
CA LYS A 75 -9.39 24.76 -32.50
C LYS A 75 -9.26 24.23 -31.06
N GLU A 76 -8.04 23.92 -30.61
CA GLU A 76 -7.76 23.45 -29.25
C GLU A 76 -7.90 24.59 -28.25
N VAL A 77 -7.33 25.75 -28.55
CA VAL A 77 -7.52 26.98 -27.77
C VAL A 77 -9.02 27.33 -27.68
N SER A 78 -9.78 27.12 -28.77
CA SER A 78 -11.24 27.33 -28.79
C SER A 78 -12.04 26.23 -28.07
N ALA A 79 -11.47 25.05 -27.84
CA ALA A 79 -12.06 24.02 -26.98
C ALA A 79 -11.82 24.37 -25.50
N LEU A 80 -10.59 24.79 -25.16
CA LEU A 80 -10.20 25.21 -23.81
C LEU A 80 -11.04 26.40 -23.33
N LYS A 81 -11.19 27.42 -24.18
CA LYS A 81 -12.06 28.58 -23.94
C LYS A 81 -13.50 28.16 -23.61
N ARG A 82 -14.16 27.40 -24.51
CA ARG A 82 -15.55 26.93 -24.28
C ARG A 82 -15.74 26.09 -23.02
N LYS A 83 -14.72 25.31 -22.61
CA LYS A 83 -14.76 24.53 -21.36
C LYS A 83 -14.68 25.44 -20.12
N LEU A 84 -13.81 26.45 -20.15
CA LEU A 84 -13.67 27.43 -19.08
C LEU A 84 -14.86 28.40 -19.03
N ASP A 85 -15.43 28.76 -20.18
CA ASP A 85 -16.71 29.48 -20.28
C ASP A 85 -17.82 28.71 -19.56
N GLN A 86 -17.94 27.40 -19.81
CA GLN A 86 -18.96 26.56 -19.19
C GLN A 86 -18.86 26.62 -17.65
N VAL A 87 -17.65 26.52 -17.10
CA VAL A 87 -17.42 26.56 -15.65
C VAL A 87 -17.55 27.98 -15.08
N THR A 88 -17.27 29.03 -15.86
CA THR A 88 -17.61 30.42 -15.54
C THR A 88 -19.13 30.60 -15.39
N HIS A 89 -19.93 30.01 -16.29
CA HIS A 89 -21.40 30.01 -16.19
C HIS A 89 -21.93 29.23 -14.98
N PHE A 90 -21.16 28.29 -14.42
CA PHE A 90 -21.48 27.64 -13.14
C PHE A 90 -21.24 28.55 -11.91
N GLY A 91 -20.69 29.74 -12.11
CA GLY A 91 -20.39 30.72 -11.05
C GLY A 91 -18.95 30.71 -10.56
N CYS A 92 -18.05 29.95 -11.20
CA CYS A 92 -16.62 29.97 -10.90
C CYS A 92 -15.99 31.31 -11.34
N LYS A 93 -14.94 31.73 -10.62
CA LYS A 93 -14.21 32.98 -10.89
C LYS A 93 -12.70 32.81 -10.99
N SER A 94 -12.15 31.85 -10.26
CA SER A 94 -10.72 31.61 -10.14
C SER A 94 -10.37 30.32 -10.88
N PHE A 95 -9.24 30.31 -11.58
CA PHE A 95 -8.91 29.24 -12.54
C PHE A 95 -7.45 28.80 -12.45
N ALA A 96 -7.14 27.62 -12.97
CA ALA A 96 -5.77 27.14 -13.09
C ALA A 96 -5.53 26.33 -14.37
N LEU A 97 -4.36 26.51 -14.99
CA LEU A 97 -3.85 25.59 -16.02
C LEU A 97 -2.68 24.78 -15.47
N LEU A 98 -2.75 23.46 -15.63
CA LEU A 98 -1.77 22.52 -15.10
C LEU A 98 -1.03 21.80 -16.22
N PHE A 99 0.30 21.92 -16.21
CA PHE A 99 1.22 21.26 -17.14
C PHE A 99 2.18 20.31 -16.39
N ASP A 100 1.69 19.74 -15.29
CA ASP A 100 2.32 18.76 -14.43
C ASP A 100 2.29 17.34 -15.06
N ASP A 101 3.31 16.53 -14.77
CA ASP A 101 3.40 15.11 -15.17
C ASP A 101 3.17 14.85 -16.69
N ILE A 102 3.89 15.60 -17.53
CA ILE A 102 3.90 15.49 -19.00
C ILE A 102 5.33 15.49 -19.55
N ASP A 103 5.51 14.93 -20.75
CA ASP A 103 6.79 14.96 -21.47
C ASP A 103 7.09 16.38 -22.00
N HIS A 104 8.37 16.72 -22.16
CA HIS A 104 8.82 18.03 -22.67
C HIS A 104 8.76 18.14 -24.21
N ASN A 105 8.41 17.07 -24.92
CA ASN A 105 8.33 17.02 -26.37
C ASN A 105 7.04 17.60 -26.95
N MET A 106 7.16 18.78 -27.57
CA MET A 106 6.13 19.31 -28.48
C MET A 106 6.00 18.47 -29.77
N CYS A 107 4.81 18.48 -30.38
CA CYS A 107 4.57 17.90 -31.71
C CYS A 107 5.26 18.74 -32.81
N PRO A 108 5.35 18.25 -34.08
CA PRO A 108 6.02 18.98 -35.16
C PRO A 108 5.43 20.37 -35.43
N ALA A 109 4.10 20.51 -35.48
CA ALA A 109 3.44 21.80 -35.73
C ALA A 109 3.73 22.84 -34.64
N ASP A 110 3.77 22.41 -33.38
CA ASP A 110 4.10 23.30 -32.26
C ASP A 110 5.58 23.72 -32.27
N LYS A 111 6.48 22.86 -32.77
CA LYS A 111 7.91 23.17 -32.99
C LYS A 111 8.16 24.14 -34.14
N GLU A 112 7.23 24.30 -35.08
CA GLU A 112 7.30 25.32 -36.14
C GLU A 112 6.84 26.71 -35.65
N VAL A 113 6.01 26.76 -34.60
CA VAL A 113 5.41 28.01 -34.08
C VAL A 113 6.11 28.52 -32.81
N PHE A 114 6.53 27.63 -31.91
CA PHE A 114 7.10 28.00 -30.60
C PHE A 114 8.57 27.59 -30.47
N SER A 115 9.39 28.52 -29.99
CA SER A 115 10.83 28.32 -29.76
C SER A 115 11.18 27.29 -28.68
N SER A 116 10.23 26.97 -27.79
CA SER A 116 10.39 26.02 -26.68
C SER A 116 9.05 25.70 -26.04
N PHE A 117 8.99 24.61 -25.27
CA PHE A 117 7.79 24.16 -24.56
C PHE A 117 7.22 25.22 -23.60
N ALA A 118 8.10 25.93 -22.88
CA ALA A 118 7.70 27.05 -22.02
C ALA A 118 7.03 28.19 -22.80
N HIS A 119 7.51 28.51 -24.02
CA HIS A 119 6.86 29.54 -24.85
C HIS A 119 5.45 29.12 -25.29
N ALA A 120 5.25 27.83 -25.64
CA ALA A 120 3.92 27.30 -26.00
C ALA A 120 2.94 27.36 -24.81
N GLN A 121 3.35 26.83 -23.66
CA GLN A 121 2.55 26.83 -22.42
C GLN A 121 2.21 28.25 -21.95
N VAL A 122 3.18 29.16 -21.93
CA VAL A 122 2.95 30.56 -21.52
C VAL A 122 2.05 31.30 -22.51
N SER A 123 2.20 31.06 -23.83
CA SER A 123 1.36 31.69 -24.85
C SER A 123 -0.12 31.38 -24.64
N ILE A 124 -0.48 30.09 -24.50
CA ILE A 124 -1.87 29.71 -24.26
C ILE A 124 -2.35 30.16 -22.87
N THR A 125 -1.49 30.12 -21.85
CA THR A 125 -1.86 30.54 -20.48
C THR A 125 -2.19 32.03 -20.42
N ASN A 126 -1.37 32.88 -21.04
CA ASN A 126 -1.64 34.31 -21.15
C ASN A 126 -2.92 34.58 -21.97
N GLU A 127 -3.11 33.90 -23.11
CA GLU A 127 -4.31 34.09 -23.95
C GLU A 127 -5.60 33.70 -23.20
N ILE A 128 -5.57 32.62 -22.40
CA ILE A 128 -6.71 32.19 -21.58
C ILE A 128 -6.97 33.15 -20.42
N TYR A 129 -5.93 33.62 -19.72
CA TYR A 129 -6.05 34.58 -18.63
C TYR A 129 -6.72 35.89 -19.10
N GLN A 130 -6.26 36.43 -20.24
CA GLN A 130 -6.83 37.65 -20.81
C GLN A 130 -8.23 37.43 -21.38
N TYR A 131 -8.50 36.27 -21.98
CA TYR A 131 -9.83 35.92 -22.48
C TYR A 131 -10.90 35.85 -21.38
N LEU A 132 -10.54 35.34 -20.19
CA LEU A 132 -11.42 35.28 -19.03
C LEU A 132 -11.53 36.63 -18.27
N GLY A 133 -10.95 37.71 -18.82
CA GLY A 133 -11.05 39.06 -18.26
C GLY A 133 -10.07 39.35 -17.12
N GLU A 134 -8.90 38.72 -17.11
CA GLU A 134 -7.83 38.90 -16.12
C GLU A 134 -8.31 38.69 -14.66
N PRO A 135 -8.82 37.48 -14.30
CA PRO A 135 -9.38 37.19 -12.98
C PRO A 135 -8.36 37.40 -11.84
N GLU A 136 -8.90 37.67 -10.64
CA GLU A 136 -8.14 38.01 -9.42
C GLU A 136 -7.16 36.91 -8.97
N THR A 137 -7.55 35.64 -9.15
CA THR A 137 -6.71 34.47 -8.89
C THR A 137 -6.67 33.59 -10.15
N PHE A 138 -5.48 33.46 -10.72
CA PHE A 138 -5.20 32.50 -11.79
C PHE A 138 -3.87 31.79 -11.52
N LEU A 139 -3.88 30.46 -11.49
CA LEU A 139 -2.69 29.66 -11.18
C LEU A 139 -2.13 28.96 -12.44
N PHE A 140 -0.81 28.87 -12.51
CA PHE A 140 -0.08 28.09 -13.50
C PHE A 140 0.77 27.03 -12.79
N CYS A 141 0.55 25.75 -13.09
CA CYS A 141 1.48 24.70 -12.66
C CYS A 141 2.45 24.37 -13.80
N PRO A 142 3.76 24.67 -13.64
CA PRO A 142 4.78 24.34 -14.62
C PRO A 142 5.01 22.83 -14.75
N THR A 143 5.70 22.41 -15.81
CA THR A 143 6.23 21.04 -15.94
C THR A 143 7.45 20.83 -15.05
N GLU A 144 8.34 21.82 -14.97
CA GLU A 144 9.39 21.88 -13.95
C GLU A 144 8.82 22.49 -12.64
N TYR A 145 8.03 21.72 -11.88
CA TYR A 145 7.34 22.20 -10.66
C TYR A 145 8.09 21.99 -9.34
N CYS A 146 9.28 21.40 -9.38
CA CYS A 146 10.12 21.18 -8.21
C CYS A 146 11.62 21.27 -8.55
N GLY A 147 12.44 21.48 -7.52
CA GLY A 147 13.88 21.67 -7.68
C GLY A 147 14.60 20.53 -8.42
N THR A 148 14.21 19.29 -8.19
CA THR A 148 14.76 18.09 -8.87
C THR A 148 14.30 17.93 -10.32
N PHE A 149 13.26 18.65 -10.77
CA PHE A 149 12.80 18.61 -12.17
C PHE A 149 13.41 19.73 -13.03
N CYS A 150 14.02 20.75 -12.43
CA CYS A 150 14.61 21.89 -13.15
C CYS A 150 15.93 21.53 -13.83
N TYR A 151 15.99 21.64 -15.16
CA TYR A 151 17.21 21.32 -15.92
C TYR A 151 17.99 22.58 -16.36
N PRO A 152 19.28 22.74 -16.02
CA PRO A 152 20.13 21.84 -15.22
C PRO A 152 20.04 22.06 -13.70
N ASN A 153 19.37 23.13 -13.26
CA ASN A 153 19.07 23.49 -11.88
C ASN A 153 18.09 24.69 -11.87
N VAL A 154 17.54 25.05 -10.70
CA VAL A 154 16.54 26.15 -10.58
C VAL A 154 17.07 27.49 -11.11
N PRO A 155 18.25 28.02 -10.73
CA PRO A 155 18.74 29.32 -11.24
C PRO A 155 19.03 29.40 -12.74
N GLN A 156 19.28 28.26 -13.39
CA GLN A 156 19.76 28.19 -14.78
C GLN A 156 18.75 27.55 -15.74
N SER A 157 17.57 27.16 -15.27
CA SER A 157 16.54 26.57 -16.13
C SER A 157 16.08 27.55 -17.22
N PRO A 158 16.23 27.22 -18.51
CA PRO A 158 15.71 28.06 -19.60
C PRO A 158 14.17 28.00 -19.67
N TYR A 159 13.58 26.92 -19.15
CA TYR A 159 12.13 26.75 -19.01
C TYR A 159 11.60 27.73 -17.96
N LEU A 160 12.11 27.72 -16.72
CA LEU A 160 11.68 28.64 -15.67
C LEU A 160 12.05 30.10 -15.97
N HIS A 161 13.18 30.36 -16.61
CA HIS A 161 13.51 31.72 -17.06
C HIS A 161 12.47 32.25 -18.06
N THR A 162 12.00 31.39 -18.98
CA THR A 162 10.92 31.75 -19.91
C THR A 162 9.61 32.01 -19.16
N VAL A 163 9.22 31.14 -18.22
CA VAL A 163 8.01 31.31 -17.40
C VAL A 163 8.08 32.64 -16.63
N GLY A 164 9.18 32.90 -15.92
CA GLY A 164 9.37 34.13 -15.15
C GLY A 164 9.43 35.42 -15.99
N GLU A 165 9.91 35.35 -17.23
CA GLU A 165 9.93 36.51 -18.13
C GLU A 165 8.61 36.76 -18.87
N LYS A 166 7.93 35.70 -19.32
CA LYS A 166 6.84 35.80 -20.30
C LYS A 166 5.45 35.60 -19.71
N LEU A 167 5.31 34.90 -18.57
CA LEU A 167 4.00 34.69 -17.93
C LEU A 167 3.53 36.00 -17.29
N LEU A 168 2.29 36.41 -17.55
CA LEU A 168 1.76 37.70 -17.09
C LEU A 168 1.90 37.88 -15.56
N PRO A 169 2.32 39.07 -15.05
CA PRO A 169 2.69 39.24 -13.64
C PRO A 169 1.63 38.79 -12.63
N SER A 170 0.35 39.02 -12.94
CA SER A 170 -0.81 38.68 -12.10
C SER A 170 -1.17 37.19 -12.07
N ILE A 171 -0.49 36.35 -12.86
CA ILE A 171 -0.66 34.89 -12.82
C ILE A 171 0.33 34.33 -11.79
N ASP A 172 -0.19 33.61 -10.81
CA ASP A 172 0.59 32.96 -9.76
C ASP A 172 1.12 31.60 -10.24
N VAL A 173 2.26 31.17 -9.70
CA VAL A 173 2.93 29.92 -10.11
C VAL A 173 2.98 28.93 -8.96
N LEU A 174 2.57 27.69 -9.25
CA LEU A 174 2.57 26.56 -8.30
C LEU A 174 3.97 25.91 -8.24
N TRP A 175 4.36 25.47 -7.04
CA TRP A 175 5.69 24.90 -6.76
C TRP A 175 5.63 23.90 -5.59
N THR A 176 6.27 22.73 -5.67
CA THR A 176 6.24 21.71 -4.59
C THR A 176 7.46 21.76 -3.66
N GLY A 177 8.38 22.72 -3.86
CA GLY A 177 9.64 22.85 -3.13
C GLY A 177 10.83 22.16 -3.83
N PRO A 178 11.89 21.81 -3.09
CA PRO A 178 13.07 21.14 -3.67
C PRO A 178 12.79 19.78 -4.34
N LYS A 179 11.71 19.08 -3.97
CA LYS A 179 11.34 17.74 -4.45
C LYS A 179 9.83 17.66 -4.74
N VAL A 180 9.37 16.56 -5.34
CA VAL A 180 7.92 16.33 -5.55
C VAL A 180 7.20 16.22 -4.20
N VAL A 181 7.79 15.45 -3.27
CA VAL A 181 7.39 15.42 -1.86
C VAL A 181 8.52 16.05 -1.04
N SER A 182 8.53 17.36 -0.90
CA SER A 182 9.61 18.03 -0.16
C SER A 182 9.62 17.63 1.32
N LYS A 183 10.70 17.00 1.80
CA LYS A 183 10.92 16.70 3.24
C LYS A 183 10.87 17.98 4.07
N ASP A 184 11.69 18.94 3.65
CA ASP A 184 11.75 20.30 4.17
C ASP A 184 11.67 21.27 2.97
N ILE A 185 11.16 22.47 3.18
CA ILE A 185 11.21 23.59 2.22
C ILE A 185 12.03 24.70 2.87
N PRO A 186 13.34 24.81 2.54
CA PRO A 186 14.22 25.86 3.05
C PRO A 186 13.85 27.26 2.52
N VAL A 187 14.20 28.29 3.27
CA VAL A 187 13.85 29.70 2.96
C VAL A 187 14.59 30.20 1.72
N GLU A 188 15.89 29.93 1.66
CA GLU A 188 16.78 30.23 0.53
C GLU A 188 16.30 29.54 -0.77
N SER A 189 15.78 28.30 -0.68
CA SER A 189 15.20 27.62 -1.86
C SER A 189 13.98 28.35 -2.44
N ILE A 190 13.20 29.04 -1.59
CA ILE A 190 12.07 29.86 -2.03
C ILE A 190 12.53 31.22 -2.55
N GLU A 191 13.57 31.83 -1.95
CA GLU A 191 14.18 33.05 -2.50
C GLU A 191 14.86 32.81 -3.86
N GLU A 192 15.46 31.64 -4.06
CA GLU A 192 16.04 31.19 -5.33
C GLU A 192 14.97 31.05 -6.44
N VAL A 193 13.91 30.25 -6.21
CA VAL A 193 12.86 30.06 -7.22
C VAL A 193 12.07 31.35 -7.48
N SER A 194 11.82 32.16 -6.44
CA SER A 194 11.12 33.45 -6.58
C SER A 194 11.90 34.44 -7.45
N LYS A 195 13.23 34.36 -7.44
CA LYS A 195 14.11 35.21 -8.25
C LYS A 195 14.04 34.88 -9.74
N ILE A 196 14.02 33.59 -10.12
CA ILE A 196 13.87 33.20 -11.53
C ILE A 196 12.43 33.35 -12.03
N LEU A 197 11.43 33.00 -11.21
CA LEU A 197 10.01 33.20 -11.51
C LEU A 197 9.58 34.68 -11.50
N ARG A 198 10.36 35.56 -10.86
CA ARG A 198 10.09 37.01 -10.68
C ARG A 198 8.81 37.32 -9.86
N ARG A 199 8.33 36.36 -9.08
CA ARG A 199 7.12 36.40 -8.23
C ARG A 199 7.25 35.39 -7.08
N ALA A 200 6.52 35.59 -5.98
CA ALA A 200 6.41 34.60 -4.92
C ALA A 200 5.53 33.42 -5.39
N PRO A 201 5.93 32.15 -5.17
CA PRO A 201 5.13 31.00 -5.58
C PRO A 201 3.96 30.73 -4.60
N VAL A 202 2.98 29.98 -5.08
CA VAL A 202 2.01 29.25 -4.25
C VAL A 202 2.55 27.82 -4.07
N ILE A 203 2.69 27.35 -2.83
CA ILE A 203 3.15 25.98 -2.60
C ILE A 203 2.02 24.99 -2.87
N TRP A 204 2.29 23.98 -3.69
CA TRP A 204 1.51 22.75 -3.78
C TRP A 204 2.19 21.70 -2.89
N ASP A 205 1.65 21.44 -1.70
CA ASP A 205 2.37 20.66 -0.69
C ASP A 205 1.91 19.20 -0.61
N ASN A 206 2.74 18.30 -1.15
CA ASN A 206 2.51 16.86 -1.16
C ASN A 206 3.02 16.13 0.10
N ILE A 207 3.41 16.84 1.19
CA ILE A 207 3.90 16.21 2.43
C ILE A 207 2.94 15.17 3.04
N HIS A 208 1.63 15.27 2.75
CA HIS A 208 0.62 14.32 3.22
C HIS A 208 0.02 13.44 2.10
N ALA A 209 0.51 13.52 0.85
CA ALA A 209 0.02 12.69 -0.25
C ALA A 209 0.46 11.23 -0.10
N ASN A 210 -0.42 10.27 -0.41
CA ASN A 210 -0.15 8.82 -0.38
C ASN A 210 -0.50 8.07 -1.69
N ASP A 211 -0.93 8.77 -2.73
CA ASP A 211 -1.28 8.22 -4.06
C ASP A 211 -0.16 7.33 -4.68
N TYR A 212 1.10 7.67 -4.44
CA TYR A 212 2.27 6.92 -4.90
C TYR A 212 2.55 5.59 -4.16
N ASP A 213 1.94 5.33 -3.00
CA ASP A 213 2.06 4.07 -2.26
C ASP A 213 0.83 3.79 -1.37
N GLN A 214 -0.11 3.00 -1.91
CA GLN A 214 -1.36 2.56 -1.25
C GLN A 214 -1.17 1.76 0.07
N LYS A 215 0.05 1.44 0.49
CA LYS A 215 0.34 0.90 1.83
C LYS A 215 0.74 1.98 2.86
N ARG A 216 0.73 3.26 2.50
CA ARG A 216 1.12 4.38 3.36
C ARG A 216 -0.04 5.33 3.65
N LEU A 217 0.02 5.92 4.84
CA LEU A 217 -0.93 6.90 5.33
C LEU A 217 -0.16 7.91 6.20
N PHE A 218 -0.57 9.17 6.16
CA PHE A 218 0.11 10.28 6.82
C PHE A 218 -0.85 11.07 7.72
N LEU A 219 -0.77 10.74 9.01
CA LEU A 219 -1.51 11.30 10.14
C LEU A 219 -0.61 12.15 11.06
N GLY A 220 0.67 12.33 10.72
CA GLY A 220 1.59 13.23 11.41
C GLY A 220 1.29 14.71 11.14
N PRO A 221 1.92 15.63 11.90
CA PRO A 221 1.70 17.07 11.75
C PRO A 221 2.44 17.64 10.55
N TYR A 222 1.90 18.73 9.98
CA TYR A 222 2.61 19.57 9.02
C TYR A 222 3.98 20.01 9.61
N LYS A 223 5.08 19.76 8.89
CA LYS A 223 6.46 19.87 9.40
C LYS A 223 7.44 20.22 8.25
N GLY A 224 8.61 20.77 8.59
CA GLY A 224 9.69 21.06 7.62
C GLY A 224 9.49 22.35 6.82
N ARG A 225 8.53 23.20 7.22
CA ARG A 225 8.27 24.52 6.62
C ARG A 225 8.35 25.57 7.72
N SER A 226 9.36 26.44 7.67
CA SER A 226 9.45 27.56 8.63
C SER A 226 8.30 28.53 8.44
N THR A 227 7.75 29.07 9.52
CA THR A 227 6.73 30.14 9.49
C THR A 227 7.26 31.44 8.88
N GLU A 228 8.59 31.56 8.68
CA GLU A 228 9.23 32.63 7.91
C GLU A 228 9.02 32.54 6.39
N LEU A 229 8.47 31.41 5.90
CA LEU A 229 8.00 31.27 4.52
C LEU A 229 6.68 32.03 4.28
N ILE A 230 5.84 32.23 5.30
CA ILE A 230 4.52 32.88 5.16
C ILE A 230 4.66 34.27 4.51
N PRO A 231 5.55 35.18 4.95
CA PRO A 231 5.80 36.47 4.27
C PRO A 231 6.70 36.40 3.02
N ARG A 232 6.91 35.21 2.44
CA ARG A 232 7.70 34.96 1.22
C ARG A 232 6.93 34.17 0.15
N LEU A 233 5.76 33.65 0.49
CA LEU A 233 4.88 32.88 -0.39
C LEU A 233 3.61 33.67 -0.71
N LYS A 234 2.97 33.33 -1.84
CA LYS A 234 1.63 33.82 -2.19
C LYS A 234 0.51 32.99 -1.54
N GLY A 235 0.79 31.72 -1.23
CA GLY A 235 -0.13 30.82 -0.54
C GLY A 235 0.45 29.42 -0.34
N VAL A 236 -0.30 28.55 0.35
CA VAL A 236 0.01 27.12 0.51
C VAL A 236 -1.28 26.31 0.32
N LEU A 237 -1.26 25.35 -0.59
CA LEU A 237 -2.32 24.41 -0.89
C LEU A 237 -1.78 23.00 -0.65
N THR A 238 -2.24 22.29 0.38
CA THR A 238 -1.82 20.90 0.60
C THR A 238 -2.60 19.94 -0.29
N ASN A 239 -1.89 18.95 -0.81
CA ASN A 239 -2.43 17.75 -1.44
C ASN A 239 -2.22 16.58 -0.45
N PRO A 240 -3.28 16.18 0.29
CA PRO A 240 -3.16 15.24 1.40
C PRO A 240 -3.50 13.80 0.96
N ASN A 241 -3.80 12.90 1.89
CA ASN A 241 -4.10 11.50 1.58
C ASN A 241 -5.38 11.37 0.72
N CYS A 242 -5.49 10.28 -0.05
CA CYS A 242 -6.69 9.95 -0.82
C CYS A 242 -7.93 9.74 0.08
N GLU A 243 -7.74 9.13 1.25
CA GLU A 243 -8.79 8.79 2.21
C GLU A 243 -9.22 10.03 3.01
N PHE A 244 -10.42 10.54 2.70
CA PHE A 244 -10.89 11.85 3.12
C PHE A 244 -10.81 12.12 4.64
N GLU A 245 -11.27 11.18 5.47
CA GLU A 245 -11.36 11.42 6.91
C GLU A 245 -9.99 11.40 7.62
N THR A 246 -8.99 10.79 7.00
CA THR A 246 -7.62 10.72 7.53
C THR A 246 -6.91 12.08 7.52
N ASN A 247 -7.39 12.99 6.66
CA ASN A 247 -6.79 14.32 6.43
C ASN A 247 -7.07 15.35 7.53
N PHE A 248 -7.80 14.97 8.58
CA PHE A 248 -8.12 15.86 9.70
C PHE A 248 -6.85 16.49 10.30
N VAL A 249 -5.82 15.69 10.60
CA VAL A 249 -4.56 16.20 11.19
C VAL A 249 -3.77 17.06 10.21
N ALA A 250 -3.65 16.62 8.95
CA ALA A 250 -2.91 17.35 7.91
C ALA A 250 -3.43 18.79 7.76
N ILE A 251 -4.75 18.95 7.62
CA ILE A 251 -5.40 20.25 7.37
C ILE A 251 -5.45 21.10 8.66
N HIS A 252 -5.72 20.49 9.83
CA HIS A 252 -5.74 21.19 11.12
C HIS A 252 -4.36 21.74 11.51
N THR A 253 -3.31 20.96 11.31
CA THR A 253 -1.94 21.38 11.62
C THR A 253 -1.39 22.40 10.62
N LEU A 254 -1.74 22.31 9.33
CA LEU A 254 -1.49 23.38 8.35
C LEU A 254 -2.19 24.70 8.75
N ALA A 255 -3.46 24.66 9.15
CA ALA A 255 -4.16 25.85 9.63
C ALA A 255 -3.51 26.44 10.89
N THR A 256 -3.07 25.57 11.81
CA THR A 256 -2.34 25.98 13.04
C THR A 256 -1.00 26.63 12.70
N TRP A 257 -0.25 26.09 11.74
CA TRP A 257 0.97 26.70 11.20
C TRP A 257 0.71 28.07 10.60
N TYR A 258 -0.27 28.20 9.69
CA TYR A 258 -0.61 29.48 9.05
C TYR A 258 -0.97 30.57 10.07
N LYS A 259 -1.81 30.24 11.06
CA LYS A 259 -2.23 31.20 12.11
C LYS A 259 -1.09 31.66 13.02
N SER A 260 0.02 30.93 13.11
CA SER A 260 1.14 31.28 14.01
C SER A 260 1.95 32.51 13.57
N ASN A 261 2.03 32.79 12.25
CA ASN A 261 2.66 34.00 11.70
C ASN A 261 1.81 34.64 10.58
N MET A 262 0.47 34.65 10.74
CA MET A 262 -0.47 35.18 9.75
C MET A 262 -0.22 36.67 9.42
N ASN A 263 0.38 37.42 10.35
CA ASN A 263 0.74 38.84 10.18
C ASN A 263 2.09 39.04 9.45
N GLY A 264 2.80 37.97 9.06
CA GLY A 264 3.95 38.02 8.16
C GLY A 264 5.21 38.70 8.71
N VAL A 265 5.47 38.59 10.01
CA VAL A 265 6.68 39.19 10.61
C VAL A 265 7.92 38.41 10.17
N ARG A 266 8.93 39.11 9.64
CA ARG A 266 10.27 38.57 9.32
C ARG A 266 11.22 38.86 10.48
N LYS A 267 12.03 37.86 10.89
CA LYS A 267 13.02 38.02 11.99
C LYS A 267 13.95 39.22 11.78
N ASP A 268 14.33 39.48 10.53
CA ASP A 268 15.21 40.58 10.10
C ASP A 268 14.78 41.96 10.62
N VAL A 269 13.48 42.19 10.78
CA VAL A 269 12.89 43.47 11.24
C VAL A 269 12.84 43.55 12.77
N VAL A 270 12.72 42.41 13.46
CA VAL A 270 12.65 42.35 14.92
C VAL A 270 13.99 42.72 15.56
N MET A 271 15.10 42.52 14.84
CA MET A 271 16.45 42.86 15.31
C MET A 271 16.79 44.36 15.21
N THR A 272 15.95 45.18 14.57
CA THR A 272 16.21 46.63 14.39
C THR A 272 15.40 47.55 15.31
N ASP A 273 14.20 47.16 15.73
CA ASP A 273 13.28 48.04 16.47
C ASP A 273 12.93 47.51 17.88
N GLY A 274 13.59 48.08 18.90
CA GLY A 274 13.01 48.35 20.22
C GLY A 274 12.95 47.22 21.25
N GLU A 275 13.51 47.48 22.44
CA GLU A 275 13.25 46.70 23.67
C GLU A 275 11.86 46.99 24.26
N GLU A 276 10.75 46.82 23.51
CA GLU A 276 9.41 46.81 24.12
C GLU A 276 8.34 46.08 23.25
N SER A 277 7.37 45.44 23.91
CA SER A 277 6.15 44.87 23.31
C SER A 277 6.26 43.60 22.42
N THR A 278 6.82 42.50 22.94
CA THR A 278 6.37 41.14 22.55
C THR A 278 5.96 40.30 23.77
N VAL A 279 4.73 39.78 23.79
CA VAL A 279 4.28 38.80 24.78
C VAL A 279 4.72 37.42 24.33
N SER A 280 5.96 37.06 24.63
CA SER A 280 6.53 35.75 24.32
C SER A 280 6.00 34.68 25.27
N ILE A 281 5.13 33.79 24.77
CA ILE A 281 4.64 32.63 25.51
C ILE A 281 5.75 31.57 25.56
N GLN A 282 6.69 31.77 26.50
CA GLN A 282 7.91 30.97 26.61
C GLN A 282 7.65 29.64 27.32
N ILE A 283 7.06 28.67 26.60
CA ILE A 283 6.89 27.29 27.08
C ILE A 283 8.26 26.59 27.06
N LYS A 284 9.01 26.71 28.17
CA LYS A 284 10.10 25.78 28.47
C LYS A 284 9.51 24.46 28.95
N LEU A 285 9.71 23.40 28.17
CA LEU A 285 9.60 22.02 28.63
C LEU A 285 11.01 21.42 28.64
N GLU A 286 11.45 21.00 29.81
CA GLU A 286 12.72 20.31 30.01
C GLU A 286 12.55 18.85 29.56
N ASN A 287 12.99 18.54 28.34
CA ASN A 287 13.16 17.17 27.86
C ASN A 287 14.66 16.87 27.78
N GLU A 288 15.11 15.85 28.49
CA GLU A 288 16.51 15.41 28.47
C GLU A 288 16.84 14.63 27.19
N GLY A 289 17.96 14.99 26.53
CA GLY A 289 18.73 14.05 25.71
C GLY A 289 18.32 13.83 24.26
N SER A 290 18.42 14.86 23.40
CA SER A 290 18.67 14.64 21.96
C SER A 290 19.45 15.80 21.32
N ASP A 291 20.75 15.61 21.11
CA ASP A 291 21.62 16.57 20.42
C ASP A 291 21.41 16.54 18.89
N GLU A 292 20.41 17.27 18.39
CA GLU A 292 20.40 17.75 17.00
C GLU A 292 19.89 19.20 16.95
N GLU A 293 20.81 20.15 16.75
CA GLU A 293 20.52 21.59 16.60
C GLU A 293 19.86 21.88 15.25
N LEU A 294 18.55 21.62 15.15
CA LEU A 294 17.68 22.26 14.16
C LEU A 294 17.10 23.52 14.78
N GLU A 295 17.19 24.65 14.07
CA GLU A 295 16.56 25.90 14.51
C GLU A 295 15.07 25.68 14.75
N THR A 296 14.66 25.74 16.01
CA THR A 296 13.28 25.46 16.40
C THR A 296 12.43 26.68 16.11
N ASP A 297 11.40 26.50 15.29
CA ASP A 297 10.44 27.57 14.99
C ASP A 297 9.73 27.99 16.29
N VAL A 298 10.00 29.22 16.72
CA VAL A 298 9.53 29.78 17.99
C VAL A 298 8.01 29.99 18.00
N LEU A 299 7.37 30.04 16.82
CA LEU A 299 5.94 30.29 16.65
C LEU A 299 5.14 28.99 16.43
N TYR A 300 5.77 27.93 15.92
CA TYR A 300 5.09 26.66 15.59
C TYR A 300 5.84 25.40 16.02
N SER A 301 5.27 24.66 16.98
CA SER A 301 5.70 23.29 17.33
C SER A 301 4.78 22.25 16.66
N PRO A 302 5.32 21.37 15.79
CA PRO A 302 4.56 20.27 15.19
C PRO A 302 3.94 19.32 16.23
N GLN A 303 4.61 19.07 17.35
CA GLN A 303 4.14 18.17 18.41
C GLN A 303 2.96 18.76 19.19
N ILE A 304 2.98 20.07 19.46
CA ILE A 304 1.84 20.76 20.08
C ILE A 304 0.66 20.81 19.11
N ALA A 305 0.91 21.14 17.83
CA ALA A 305 -0.11 21.15 16.79
C ALA A 305 -0.77 19.77 16.60
N LEU A 306 0.03 18.69 16.56
CA LEU A 306 -0.46 17.32 16.53
C LEU A 306 -1.38 17.03 17.71
N LYS A 307 -0.95 17.34 18.94
CA LYS A 307 -1.75 17.08 20.15
C LYS A 307 -3.08 17.83 20.14
N LEU A 308 -3.11 19.08 19.66
CA LEU A 308 -4.34 19.84 19.48
C LEU A 308 -5.26 19.18 18.44
N ALA A 309 -4.72 18.83 17.27
CA ALA A 309 -5.47 18.18 16.20
C ALA A 309 -6.08 16.84 16.64
N LEU A 310 -5.32 15.96 17.30
CA LEU A 310 -5.80 14.66 17.78
C LEU A 310 -6.84 14.81 18.92
N THR A 311 -6.67 15.82 19.79
CA THR A 311 -7.65 16.11 20.85
C THR A 311 -9.00 16.57 20.27
N GLU A 312 -8.96 17.34 19.19
CA GLU A 312 -10.17 17.76 18.46
C GLU A 312 -10.77 16.63 17.62
N TRP A 313 -9.94 15.80 16.97
CA TRP A 313 -10.40 14.68 16.14
C TRP A 313 -11.14 13.62 16.97
N LEU A 314 -10.72 13.39 18.22
CA LEU A 314 -11.29 12.39 19.12
C LEU A 314 -12.81 12.50 19.34
N SER A 315 -13.42 13.69 19.20
CA SER A 315 -14.88 13.82 19.25
C SER A 315 -15.58 13.22 18.04
N GLU A 316 -14.99 13.32 16.84
CA GLU A 316 -15.61 12.89 15.59
C GLU A 316 -15.77 11.35 15.52
N PHE A 317 -14.88 10.59 16.17
CA PHE A 317 -14.99 9.12 16.31
C PHE A 317 -16.24 8.68 17.11
N ARG A 318 -16.76 9.55 17.98
CA ARG A 318 -17.87 9.28 18.90
C ARG A 318 -19.24 9.64 18.32
N VAL A 319 -19.28 10.43 17.25
CA VAL A 319 -20.52 10.84 16.58
C VAL A 319 -20.79 9.91 15.40
N PRO A 320 -21.93 9.18 15.36
CA PRO A 320 -22.32 8.42 14.19
C PRO A 320 -22.47 9.35 12.98
N HIS A 321 -21.60 9.18 11.98
CA HIS A 321 -21.76 9.79 10.67
C HIS A 321 -22.00 8.70 9.62
N GLN A 322 -22.92 9.00 8.71
CA GLN A 322 -23.12 8.28 7.46
C GLN A 322 -23.24 9.32 6.36
N TYR A 323 -22.22 9.43 5.50
CA TYR A 323 -22.48 9.95 4.16
C TYR A 323 -23.37 8.93 3.43
N ASN A 324 -24.34 9.41 2.65
CA ASN A 324 -25.14 8.57 1.76
C ASN A 324 -24.27 8.04 0.61
N SER A 325 -23.43 7.05 0.93
CA SER A 325 -22.54 6.37 0.00
C SER A 325 -23.37 5.45 -0.90
N ARG A 326 -23.88 6.01 -2.00
CA ARG A 326 -24.09 5.21 -3.21
C ARG A 326 -22.74 4.62 -3.57
N GLN A 327 -22.57 3.33 -3.32
CA GLN A 327 -21.39 2.58 -3.74
C GLN A 327 -21.12 2.88 -5.21
N VAL A 328 -19.97 3.50 -5.51
CA VAL A 328 -19.48 3.58 -6.89
C VAL A 328 -19.24 2.14 -7.34
N PRO A 329 -19.93 1.63 -8.36
CA PRO A 329 -19.66 0.28 -8.83
C PRO A 329 -18.25 0.27 -9.42
N GLN A 330 -17.33 -0.49 -8.82
CA GLN A 330 -16.15 -0.94 -9.55
C GLN A 330 -16.65 -1.64 -10.82
N SER A 331 -16.09 -1.28 -11.97
CA SER A 331 -16.57 -1.69 -13.30
C SER A 331 -16.19 -3.14 -13.66
N GLY A 332 -16.41 -4.08 -12.74
CA GLY A 332 -16.44 -5.50 -13.03
C GLY A 332 -17.56 -5.81 -14.02
N ALA A 333 -17.21 -6.42 -15.15
CA ALA A 333 -18.17 -6.80 -16.17
C ALA A 333 -19.20 -7.79 -15.61
N LYS A 334 -20.49 -7.43 -15.64
CA LYS A 334 -21.58 -8.28 -15.17
C LYS A 334 -21.76 -9.48 -16.10
N SER A 335 -21.20 -10.63 -15.73
CA SER A 335 -21.52 -11.90 -16.38
C SER A 335 -22.93 -12.34 -15.97
N THR A 336 -23.87 -12.35 -16.91
CA THR A 336 -25.23 -12.88 -16.70
C THR A 336 -25.20 -14.41 -16.74
N THR A 337 -25.51 -15.06 -15.62
CA THR A 337 -25.68 -16.50 -15.55
C THR A 337 -26.88 -16.95 -16.38
N ILE A 338 -26.64 -17.83 -17.36
CA ILE A 338 -27.66 -18.64 -18.02
C ILE A 338 -27.31 -20.11 -17.74
N ASP A 339 -28.30 -20.88 -17.31
CA ASP A 339 -28.15 -22.26 -16.83
C ASP A 339 -28.46 -23.27 -17.95
N VAL A 340 -27.50 -24.13 -18.30
CA VAL A 340 -27.67 -25.25 -19.25
C VAL A 340 -26.75 -26.43 -18.89
N THR A 341 -27.31 -27.64 -18.90
CA THR A 341 -26.65 -28.90 -18.54
C THR A 341 -25.70 -29.48 -19.60
N SER A 342 -24.55 -30.00 -19.14
CA SER A 342 -23.83 -31.22 -19.60
C SER A 342 -23.87 -31.66 -21.08
N MET A 343 -22.69 -31.70 -21.71
CA MET A 343 -22.25 -32.78 -22.62
C MET A 343 -20.70 -32.70 -22.85
N THR A 344 -20.09 -33.69 -23.50
CA THR A 344 -18.63 -33.97 -23.44
C THR A 344 -17.80 -33.54 -24.65
N ALA A 345 -16.60 -32.98 -24.40
CA ALA A 345 -15.29 -33.08 -25.12
C ALA A 345 -15.23 -32.88 -26.68
N PRO A 346 -14.16 -32.29 -27.26
CA PRO A 346 -12.74 -32.51 -26.92
C PRO A 346 -11.86 -31.23 -26.88
N ALA A 347 -10.54 -31.42 -26.76
CA ALA A 347 -9.54 -30.35 -26.62
C ALA A 347 -9.01 -29.79 -27.96
N LEU A 348 -8.72 -28.49 -27.99
CA LEU A 348 -7.77 -27.83 -28.90
C LEU A 348 -7.34 -26.48 -28.32
N CYS A 349 -6.14 -26.01 -28.66
CA CYS A 349 -5.48 -24.90 -27.95
C CYS A 349 -5.62 -23.55 -28.65
N SER A 350 -6.07 -22.52 -27.92
CA SER A 350 -5.65 -21.12 -28.13
C SER A 350 -5.88 -20.27 -26.88
N SER A 351 -4.81 -19.80 -26.24
CA SER A 351 -4.85 -18.89 -25.09
C SER A 351 -4.62 -17.45 -25.55
N THR A 352 -5.69 -16.66 -25.65
CA THR A 352 -5.60 -15.24 -26.05
C THR A 352 -5.26 -14.36 -24.85
N SER A 353 -3.99 -13.98 -24.71
CA SER A 353 -3.52 -13.09 -23.64
C SER A 353 -4.04 -11.66 -23.82
N VAL A 354 -4.71 -11.12 -22.80
CA VAL A 354 -5.07 -9.69 -22.73
C VAL A 354 -4.04 -8.96 -21.87
N THR A 355 -3.15 -8.21 -22.51
CA THR A 355 -2.05 -7.52 -21.83
C THR A 355 -2.50 -6.18 -21.27
N SER A 356 -2.70 -6.08 -19.95
CA SER A 356 -2.79 -4.78 -19.26
C SER A 356 -1.39 -4.13 -19.25
N VAL A 357 -1.23 -3.00 -19.94
CA VAL A 357 0.06 -2.31 -20.06
C VAL A 357 0.40 -1.57 -18.76
N PHE A 358 1.21 -2.21 -17.93
CA PHE A 358 1.81 -1.59 -16.75
C PHE A 358 2.92 -0.64 -17.19
N GLN A 359 2.71 0.67 -17.09
CA GLN A 359 3.77 1.65 -17.38
C GLN A 359 4.80 1.65 -16.25
N GLN A 360 6.04 1.31 -16.58
CA GLN A 360 7.20 1.54 -15.71
C GLN A 360 7.80 2.93 -16.00
N PRO A 361 8.19 3.71 -14.98
CA PRO A 361 9.04 4.88 -15.17
C PRO A 361 10.37 4.49 -15.82
N ILE A 362 10.79 5.24 -16.83
CA ILE A 362 11.99 4.92 -17.62
C ILE A 362 13.25 5.35 -16.86
N MET A 363 14.13 4.40 -16.55
CA MET A 363 15.47 4.69 -16.02
C MET A 363 16.44 5.06 -17.14
N SER A 364 17.27 6.08 -16.91
CA SER A 364 18.42 6.40 -17.79
C SER A 364 19.46 5.26 -17.77
N PRO A 365 20.20 5.03 -18.88
CA PRO A 365 20.98 3.81 -19.07
C PRO A 365 22.23 3.72 -18.19
N ALA A 366 22.49 2.53 -17.65
CA ALA A 366 23.72 2.19 -16.93
C ALA A 366 24.86 1.81 -17.88
N ILE A 367 26.10 2.14 -17.47
CA ILE A 367 27.33 1.79 -18.21
C ILE A 367 27.65 0.30 -18.01
N PRO A 368 28.07 -0.46 -19.05
CA PRO A 368 28.38 -1.88 -18.92
C PRO A 368 29.59 -2.16 -18.00
N PRO A 369 29.53 -3.16 -17.10
CA PRO A 369 30.68 -3.57 -16.31
C PRO A 369 31.68 -4.38 -17.16
N LEU A 370 32.95 -3.96 -17.16
CA LEU A 370 34.04 -4.76 -17.71
C LEU A 370 34.42 -5.88 -16.74
N CYS A 371 34.53 -7.11 -17.25
CA CYS A 371 35.02 -8.25 -16.48
C CYS A 371 36.50 -8.09 -16.12
N LEU A 372 36.85 -8.33 -14.86
CA LEU A 372 38.22 -8.46 -14.37
C LEU A 372 38.33 -9.72 -13.51
N ASP A 373 38.99 -10.75 -14.06
CA ASP A 373 39.31 -11.98 -13.33
C ASP A 373 40.41 -11.78 -12.27
N PRO A 374 40.51 -12.65 -11.24
CA PRO A 374 41.30 -12.35 -10.05
C PRO A 374 42.80 -12.65 -10.23
N LEU A 375 43.65 -11.63 -10.10
CA LEU A 375 45.10 -11.79 -9.96
C LEU A 375 45.51 -11.95 -8.47
N PRO A 376 46.26 -12.99 -8.09
CA PRO A 376 46.82 -13.12 -6.74
C PRO A 376 48.10 -12.29 -6.57
N LEU A 377 48.31 -11.74 -5.36
CA LEU A 377 49.52 -10.96 -5.03
C LEU A 377 50.73 -11.87 -4.72
N PRO A 378 51.98 -11.39 -4.95
CA PRO A 378 53.15 -12.26 -5.07
C PRO A 378 53.91 -12.52 -3.75
N ILE A 379 54.65 -13.63 -3.72
CA ILE A 379 55.73 -13.91 -2.76
C ILE A 379 57.04 -14.14 -3.53
N THR A 380 58.17 -13.72 -2.96
CA THR A 380 59.46 -13.57 -3.64
C THR A 380 60.23 -14.88 -3.86
N LYS A 381 60.73 -15.08 -5.09
CA LYS A 381 62.17 -15.28 -5.44
C LYS A 381 62.37 -15.49 -6.95
N ALA A 382 63.60 -15.26 -7.40
CA ALA A 382 64.10 -15.39 -8.78
C ALA A 382 65.37 -16.29 -8.77
N PRO A 383 66.15 -16.48 -9.85
CA PRO A 383 65.94 -16.11 -11.27
C PRO A 383 66.19 -17.28 -12.27
N GLN A 384 65.93 -17.06 -13.57
CA GLN A 384 66.53 -17.64 -14.80
C GLN A 384 65.50 -17.56 -15.95
N GLU A 385 65.81 -17.43 -17.24
CA GLU A 385 66.97 -16.90 -18.01
C GLU A 385 66.53 -16.89 -19.51
N VAL A 386 67.26 -16.20 -20.41
CA VAL A 386 67.11 -16.23 -21.91
C VAL A 386 65.82 -15.56 -22.50
N ASP A 387 65.78 -14.94 -23.69
CA ASP A 387 66.68 -13.98 -24.41
C ASP A 387 65.93 -13.41 -25.67
N VAL A 388 66.55 -12.49 -26.43
CA VAL A 388 66.33 -12.12 -27.86
C VAL A 388 65.13 -11.21 -28.27
N GLU A 389 65.47 -9.92 -28.40
CA GLU A 389 65.28 -9.00 -29.56
C GLU A 389 63.92 -8.66 -30.25
N LYS A 390 63.63 -7.34 -30.31
CA LYS A 390 63.29 -6.47 -31.50
C LYS A 390 62.02 -6.78 -32.34
N LYS A 391 61.39 -5.85 -33.11
CA LYS A 391 61.77 -4.51 -33.62
C LYS A 391 60.52 -3.62 -33.93
N ASP A 392 60.76 -2.34 -34.25
CA ASP A 392 59.84 -1.29 -34.78
C ASP A 392 59.22 -1.68 -36.16
N SER A 393 58.17 -1.04 -36.73
CA SER A 393 58.02 0.42 -37.03
C SER A 393 56.57 0.88 -37.41
N ASP A 394 56.41 2.18 -37.69
CA ASP A 394 55.18 2.94 -38.02
C ASP A 394 54.64 2.79 -39.49
N GLU A 395 53.39 3.24 -39.76
CA GLU A 395 53.02 4.33 -40.72
C GLU A 395 51.48 4.43 -41.05
N GLU A 396 51.00 5.66 -41.28
CA GLU A 396 49.72 6.04 -41.98
C GLU A 396 50.10 6.63 -43.40
N PRO A 397 49.25 7.22 -44.31
CA PRO A 397 47.82 7.63 -44.23
C PRO A 397 46.93 7.60 -45.53
N MET A 398 45.67 8.07 -45.41
CA MET A 398 44.80 8.86 -46.34
C MET A 398 44.26 8.39 -47.74
N GLU A 399 42.93 8.61 -47.91
CA GLU A 399 42.12 9.19 -49.02
C GLU A 399 41.85 8.55 -50.43
N MET A 400 40.54 8.24 -50.68
CA MET A 400 39.58 8.74 -51.72
C MET A 400 39.78 8.61 -53.27
N VAL A 401 38.61 8.59 -53.98
CA VAL A 401 38.28 8.61 -55.47
C VAL A 401 37.70 7.25 -55.96
N VAL A 402 36.48 7.03 -56.51
CA VAL A 402 35.42 7.72 -57.32
C VAL A 402 35.39 7.33 -58.83
N GLU A 403 34.36 6.56 -59.25
CA GLU A 403 33.58 6.50 -60.53
C GLU A 403 32.54 5.31 -60.44
N LYS A 404 31.43 5.08 -61.18
CA LYS A 404 30.89 5.33 -62.56
C LYS A 404 31.29 4.28 -63.62
N LEU A 405 30.48 3.82 -64.61
CA LEU A 405 29.03 3.90 -65.00
C LEU A 405 28.69 2.60 -65.83
N ASP A 406 27.60 2.29 -66.56
CA ASP A 406 26.35 2.94 -67.09
C ASP A 406 25.26 1.86 -67.47
N GLU A 407 24.10 2.22 -68.05
CA GLU A 407 23.04 1.29 -68.60
C GLU A 407 23.20 0.93 -70.12
N PRO A 408 22.31 0.13 -70.80
CA PRO A 408 21.08 0.70 -71.43
C PRO A 408 19.85 -0.25 -71.71
N GLU A 409 18.75 0.36 -72.19
CA GLU A 409 17.44 -0.14 -72.74
C GLU A 409 17.53 -0.63 -74.25
N PRO A 410 16.48 -0.83 -75.12
CA PRO A 410 14.99 -0.58 -75.10
C PRO A 410 14.13 -1.79 -75.60
N GLU A 411 12.85 -1.76 -76.06
CA GLU A 411 11.92 -0.79 -76.73
C GLU A 411 10.44 -1.34 -76.55
N VAL A 412 9.25 -0.74 -76.85
CA VAL A 412 8.73 0.33 -77.76
C VAL A 412 7.43 0.97 -77.18
N ASP A 413 6.94 2.08 -77.78
CA ASP A 413 5.65 2.80 -77.56
C ASP A 413 4.53 2.31 -78.57
N PRO A 414 3.32 2.93 -78.85
CA PRO A 414 3.03 4.37 -79.01
C PRO A 414 1.64 4.97 -78.61
N GLU A 415 1.64 6.31 -78.55
CA GLU A 415 0.58 7.26 -78.99
C GLU A 415 -0.55 7.78 -78.06
N SER A 416 -1.26 8.84 -78.50
CA SER A 416 -1.77 9.92 -77.63
C SER A 416 -3.14 10.52 -78.04
N LYS A 417 -3.88 11.16 -77.07
CA LYS A 417 -4.53 12.50 -77.20
C LYS A 417 -5.50 12.95 -76.07
N HIS A 418 -5.47 14.27 -75.83
CA HIS A 418 -6.56 15.21 -75.46
C HIS A 418 -7.40 15.14 -74.15
N ALA A 419 -7.34 16.28 -73.41
CA ALA A 419 -8.45 17.08 -72.84
C ALA A 419 -9.29 16.58 -71.62
N GLY A 420 -9.80 17.56 -70.85
CA GLY A 420 -10.99 17.44 -69.98
C GLY A 420 -12.25 17.98 -70.68
N PRO A 421 -13.31 18.49 -70.00
CA PRO A 421 -13.43 18.80 -68.56
C PRO A 421 -14.84 18.57 -67.91
N ILE A 422 -15.05 19.07 -66.68
CA ILE A 422 -16.25 19.84 -66.20
C ILE A 422 -17.59 19.15 -65.75
N LEU A 423 -17.96 19.47 -64.49
CA LEU A 423 -19.28 19.75 -63.83
C LEU A 423 -20.46 18.74 -63.68
N ASN A 424 -21.07 18.87 -62.48
CA ASN A 424 -22.52 18.86 -62.16
C ASN A 424 -23.30 17.52 -62.16
N ASP A 425 -24.43 17.36 -61.45
CA ASP A 425 -25.46 18.35 -61.03
C ASP A 425 -25.81 18.44 -59.52
N LYS A 426 -26.65 19.44 -59.19
CA LYS A 426 -27.16 19.81 -57.86
C LYS A 426 -28.70 19.72 -57.77
N MET A 427 -29.21 19.86 -56.53
CA MET A 427 -30.44 20.56 -56.05
C MET A 427 -31.25 19.68 -55.05
N ALA A 428 -31.74 20.14 -53.88
CA ALA A 428 -32.42 21.40 -53.47
C ALA A 428 -33.87 21.49 -54.00
N GLU A 429 -34.91 22.04 -53.35
CA GLU A 429 -35.22 22.63 -52.01
C GLU A 429 -36.79 22.73 -51.96
N ASP A 430 -37.58 22.84 -50.88
CA ASP A 430 -37.50 22.72 -49.40
C ASP A 430 -39.00 22.67 -48.87
N LEU A 431 -39.27 22.93 -47.58
CA LEU A 431 -40.51 23.49 -46.97
C LEU A 431 -41.57 22.54 -46.33
N LYS A 432 -41.54 22.51 -44.97
CA LYS A 432 -42.57 22.88 -43.94
C LYS A 432 -44.03 23.25 -44.37
N PRO A 433 -45.05 23.34 -43.45
CA PRO A 433 -45.10 23.21 -41.96
C PRO A 433 -46.13 22.11 -41.51
N MET A 434 -47.10 22.14 -40.56
CA MET A 434 -47.73 23.05 -39.54
C MET A 434 -48.54 22.12 -38.57
N ASP A 435 -48.35 22.07 -37.24
CA ASP A 435 -48.97 22.86 -36.13
C ASP A 435 -50.34 22.40 -35.55
N THR A 436 -50.45 22.38 -34.20
CA THR A 436 -51.66 22.53 -33.32
C THR A 436 -52.77 21.42 -33.33
N ASP A 437 -53.59 21.16 -32.29
CA ASP A 437 -53.66 21.65 -30.89
C ASP A 437 -54.45 20.71 -29.91
N LYS A 438 -54.25 20.92 -28.60
CA LYS A 438 -55.21 20.87 -27.44
C LYS A 438 -55.95 19.61 -26.90
N GLU A 439 -55.78 19.45 -25.57
CA GLU A 439 -56.78 19.33 -24.46
C GLU A 439 -57.81 18.17 -24.36
N GLY A 440 -57.99 17.65 -23.14
CA GLY A 440 -59.13 16.80 -22.75
C GLY A 440 -59.00 16.09 -21.38
N LEU A 441 -59.57 16.66 -20.30
CA LEU A 441 -59.65 16.05 -18.95
C LEU A 441 -61.10 15.68 -18.59
N VAL A 442 -61.35 14.45 -18.10
CA VAL A 442 -62.56 14.07 -17.33
C VAL A 442 -62.22 12.95 -16.33
N GLU A 443 -62.71 13.05 -15.08
CA GLU A 443 -62.64 12.02 -14.04
C GLU A 443 -63.92 11.15 -13.98
N THR A 444 -63.86 9.90 -13.48
CA THR A 444 -64.81 9.38 -12.43
C THR A 444 -64.48 7.96 -11.90
N LYS A 445 -63.98 7.90 -10.65
CA LYS A 445 -64.44 7.07 -9.50
C LYS A 445 -64.96 5.61 -9.66
N SER A 446 -64.18 4.66 -9.09
CA SER A 446 -64.51 3.66 -8.01
C SER A 446 -65.80 2.79 -8.05
N PRO A 447 -65.80 1.51 -7.57
CA PRO A 447 -65.16 1.09 -6.29
C PRO A 447 -64.55 -0.35 -6.19
N GLU A 448 -63.87 -0.57 -5.05
CA GLU A 448 -63.67 -1.79 -4.23
C GLU A 448 -63.76 -3.21 -4.84
N GLU A 449 -62.70 -4.02 -4.68
CA GLU A 449 -62.74 -5.21 -3.80
C GLU A 449 -61.34 -5.76 -3.40
N SER A 450 -61.35 -6.80 -2.55
CA SER A 450 -60.32 -7.34 -1.64
C SER A 450 -58.88 -7.64 -2.13
N ILE A 451 -57.95 -7.42 -1.18
CA ILE A 451 -56.54 -7.89 -1.12
C ILE A 451 -56.43 -9.43 -1.18
N GLN A 452 -55.48 -9.95 -1.97
CA GLN A 452 -54.70 -11.16 -1.65
C GLN A 452 -53.39 -11.20 -2.45
N GLU A 453 -52.25 -11.10 -1.77
CA GLU A 453 -50.92 -11.46 -2.28
C GLU A 453 -50.24 -12.39 -1.26
N ASP A 454 -49.49 -13.38 -1.75
CA ASP A 454 -48.72 -14.32 -0.93
C ASP A 454 -47.30 -14.46 -1.53
N SER A 455 -46.40 -14.92 -0.66
CA SER A 455 -44.96 -15.14 -0.78
C SER A 455 -44.45 -15.78 -2.10
N GLY A 456 -43.18 -15.55 -2.47
CA GLY A 456 -42.19 -14.69 -1.80
C GLY A 456 -40.78 -14.83 -2.40
N SER A 457 -39.85 -14.01 -1.91
CA SER A 457 -38.43 -14.06 -2.26
C SER A 457 -37.55 -13.81 -1.04
N ASP A 458 -36.76 -14.81 -0.65
CA ASP A 458 -35.92 -14.75 0.55
C ASP A 458 -34.69 -13.85 0.35
N ILE A 459 -34.85 -12.57 0.70
CA ILE A 459 -33.75 -11.65 0.99
C ILE A 459 -33.89 -11.22 2.44
N ALA A 460 -33.03 -11.73 3.32
CA ALA A 460 -33.09 -11.43 4.75
C ALA A 460 -32.86 -9.94 5.03
N PRO A 461 -33.82 -9.20 5.60
CA PRO A 461 -33.64 -7.79 5.93
C PRO A 461 -32.76 -7.64 7.18
N MET A 462 -31.82 -6.71 7.17
CA MET A 462 -31.04 -6.34 8.35
C MET A 462 -31.94 -5.66 9.38
N GLN A 463 -32.17 -6.30 10.52
CA GLN A 463 -32.89 -5.71 11.65
C GLN A 463 -32.00 -4.73 12.43
N THR A 464 -32.04 -3.44 12.05
CA THR A 464 -31.49 -2.34 12.88
C THR A 464 -32.39 -1.09 12.82
N ASP A 465 -33.67 -1.21 13.20
CA ASP A 465 -34.54 -0.06 13.49
C ASP A 465 -35.84 -0.47 14.24
N ASP A 466 -35.74 -0.85 15.52
CA ASP A 466 -36.89 -0.80 16.46
C ASP A 466 -36.53 -0.85 17.97
N LEU A 467 -35.36 -0.33 18.37
CA LEU A 467 -34.84 -0.43 19.76
C LEU A 467 -34.53 0.92 20.44
N LEU A 468 -35.30 1.97 20.13
CA LEU A 468 -35.20 3.27 20.83
C LEU A 468 -36.04 3.35 22.13
N LYS A 469 -36.64 2.23 22.58
CA LYS A 469 -37.29 2.09 23.90
C LYS A 469 -37.15 0.67 24.47
N GLN A 470 -35.93 0.30 24.89
CA GLN A 470 -35.74 -0.74 25.90
C GLN A 470 -34.92 -0.17 27.07
N ASP A 471 -35.24 -0.60 28.29
CA ASP A 471 -34.44 -0.29 29.47
C ASP A 471 -33.04 -0.88 29.33
N VAL A 472 -32.03 -0.16 29.83
CA VAL A 472 -30.63 -0.59 29.76
C VAL A 472 -30.46 -1.91 30.52
N PHE A 473 -30.20 -3.01 29.80
CA PHE A 473 -29.94 -4.31 30.41
C PHE A 473 -28.63 -4.25 31.21
N VAL A 474 -28.75 -4.25 32.55
CA VAL A 474 -27.61 -4.35 33.47
C VAL A 474 -27.50 -5.82 33.89
N PRO A 475 -26.45 -6.55 33.46
CA PRO A 475 -26.27 -7.95 33.83
C PRO A 475 -26.10 -8.10 35.34
N GLY A 476 -26.64 -9.18 35.90
CA GLY A 476 -26.49 -9.53 37.31
C GLY A 476 -25.04 -9.89 37.67
N PRO A 477 -24.65 -9.86 38.96
CA PRO A 477 -23.27 -10.07 39.41
C PRO A 477 -22.68 -11.46 39.12
N ASN A 478 -23.48 -12.40 38.61
CA ASN A 478 -23.06 -13.75 38.21
C ASN A 478 -23.24 -14.02 36.70
N GLU A 479 -23.73 -13.03 35.93
CA GLU A 479 -23.91 -13.16 34.48
C GLU A 479 -22.63 -12.67 33.76
N LYS A 480 -22.45 -13.07 32.49
CA LYS A 480 -21.36 -12.48 31.69
C LYS A 480 -21.63 -10.98 31.55
N PRO A 481 -20.64 -10.10 31.78
CA PRO A 481 -20.82 -8.68 31.48
C PRO A 481 -21.13 -8.51 29.99
N LEU A 482 -22.01 -7.56 29.66
CA LEU A 482 -22.18 -7.12 28.28
C LEU A 482 -20.82 -6.65 27.74
N PHE A 483 -20.55 -6.91 26.47
CA PHE A 483 -19.36 -6.41 25.80
C PHE A 483 -19.50 -4.89 25.57
N ILE A 484 -19.22 -4.11 26.61
CA ILE A 484 -19.04 -2.67 26.52
C ILE A 484 -17.63 -2.46 25.98
N ALA A 485 -17.50 -2.28 24.67
CA ALA A 485 -16.23 -1.96 24.05
C ALA A 485 -15.64 -0.70 24.70
N GLU A 486 -14.36 -0.74 25.07
CA GLU A 486 -13.70 0.41 25.68
C GLU A 486 -13.73 1.62 24.74
N PRO A 487 -14.06 2.83 25.24
CA PRO A 487 -14.09 4.02 24.41
C PRO A 487 -12.68 4.39 23.94
N LEU A 488 -12.56 4.74 22.66
CA LEU A 488 -11.30 5.24 22.09
C LEU A 488 -10.72 6.40 22.92
N SER A 489 -9.43 6.30 23.22
CA SER A 489 -8.68 7.27 24.02
C SER A 489 -7.86 8.24 23.14
N LEU A 490 -7.28 9.27 23.76
CA LEU A 490 -6.31 10.14 23.08
C LEU A 490 -4.99 9.40 22.82
N ASP A 491 -4.57 8.51 23.72
CA ASP A 491 -3.31 7.76 23.57
C ASP A 491 -3.37 6.73 22.44
N ASP A 492 -4.56 6.17 22.15
CA ASP A 492 -4.82 5.38 20.94
C ASP A 492 -4.60 6.22 19.67
N LEU A 493 -5.11 7.46 19.62
CA LEU A 493 -4.93 8.35 18.47
C LEU A 493 -3.50 8.86 18.33
N CYS A 494 -2.79 9.09 19.46
CA CYS A 494 -1.36 9.37 19.43
C CYS A 494 -0.58 8.17 18.88
N LEU A 495 -0.86 6.94 19.35
CA LEU A 495 -0.23 5.74 18.81
C LEU A 495 -0.52 5.56 17.32
N LEU A 496 -1.77 5.74 16.89
CA LEU A 496 -2.18 5.68 15.48
C LEU A 496 -1.39 6.68 14.62
N ALA A 497 -1.30 7.94 15.05
CA ALA A 497 -0.55 8.98 14.34
C ALA A 497 0.97 8.70 14.34
N GLU A 498 1.51 8.10 15.40
CA GLU A 498 2.93 7.74 15.46
C GLU A 498 3.29 6.52 14.59
N LEU A 499 2.35 5.58 14.38
CA LEU A 499 2.50 4.45 13.44
C LEU A 499 2.41 4.90 11.97
N PHE A 500 1.60 5.92 11.68
CA PHE A 500 1.34 6.44 10.33
C PHE A 500 1.74 7.93 10.24
N TYR A 501 3.02 8.24 10.47
CA TYR A 501 3.46 9.60 10.76
C TYR A 501 3.69 10.46 9.49
N LEU A 502 4.88 10.44 8.88
CA LEU A 502 5.26 11.33 7.76
C LEU A 502 6.03 10.60 6.64
N PRO A 503 6.14 11.18 5.43
CA PRO A 503 6.82 10.55 4.28
C PRO A 503 8.30 10.19 4.53
N TYR A 504 8.96 10.86 5.49
CA TYR A 504 10.39 10.72 5.81
C TYR A 504 10.69 10.43 7.30
N GLU A 505 9.66 10.22 8.13
CA GLU A 505 9.82 10.08 9.58
C GLU A 505 8.72 9.19 10.15
N HIS A 506 9.09 8.26 11.04
CA HIS A 506 8.14 7.51 11.88
C HIS A 506 7.99 8.21 13.24
N GLY A 507 6.82 8.09 13.87
CA GLY A 507 6.63 8.66 15.21
C GLY A 507 7.49 7.99 16.29
N PRO A 508 7.70 8.65 17.44
CA PRO A 508 8.58 8.17 18.51
C PRO A 508 8.34 6.71 18.93
N LYS A 509 7.10 6.30 19.20
CA LYS A 509 6.74 4.91 19.57
C LYS A 509 7.06 3.92 18.45
N ALA A 510 6.72 4.24 17.20
CA ALA A 510 7.02 3.36 16.05
C ALA A 510 8.54 3.16 15.87
N MET A 511 9.31 4.25 15.98
CA MET A 511 10.77 4.22 15.95
C MET A 511 11.35 3.47 17.17
N GLN A 512 10.73 3.56 18.35
CA GLN A 512 11.10 2.77 19.53
C GLN A 512 10.83 1.27 19.32
N MET A 513 9.67 0.88 18.80
CA MET A 513 9.34 -0.51 18.49
C MET A 513 10.32 -1.10 17.46
N LEU A 514 10.68 -0.37 16.40
CA LEU A 514 11.71 -0.80 15.43
C LEU A 514 13.09 -0.99 16.08
N LYS A 515 13.48 -0.10 17.00
CA LYS A 515 14.77 -0.19 17.73
C LYS A 515 14.79 -1.38 18.70
N GLU A 516 13.73 -1.57 19.49
CA GLU A 516 13.61 -2.70 20.42
C GLU A 516 13.60 -4.04 19.66
N PHE A 517 12.81 -4.17 18.58
CA PHE A 517 12.77 -5.41 17.80
C PHE A 517 14.13 -5.75 17.18
N ASN A 518 14.84 -4.75 16.64
CA ASN A 518 16.20 -4.98 16.12
C ASN A 518 17.19 -5.39 17.22
N TRP A 519 17.12 -4.77 18.41
CA TRP A 519 17.98 -5.15 19.53
C TRP A 519 17.67 -6.57 20.03
N LEU A 520 16.38 -6.92 20.20
CA LEU A 520 15.94 -8.25 20.63
C LEU A 520 16.39 -9.33 19.65
N ARG A 521 16.20 -9.09 18.33
CA ARG A 521 16.69 -9.97 17.25
C ARG A 521 18.20 -10.16 17.33
N ALA A 522 18.98 -9.07 17.45
CA ALA A 522 20.44 -9.14 17.50
C ALA A 522 21.00 -9.85 18.74
N ASN A 523 20.36 -9.70 19.90
CA ASN A 523 20.81 -10.27 21.17
C ASN A 523 20.17 -11.62 21.54
N SER A 524 19.30 -12.15 20.66
CA SER A 524 18.58 -13.42 20.86
C SER A 524 19.48 -14.65 21.05
N SER A 525 20.76 -14.58 20.67
CA SER A 525 21.76 -15.62 20.99
C SER A 525 21.91 -15.88 22.50
N VAL A 526 21.66 -14.87 23.35
CA VAL A 526 21.73 -14.96 24.82
C VAL A 526 20.68 -15.94 25.38
N VAL A 527 19.49 -15.97 24.78
CA VAL A 527 18.37 -16.86 25.16
C VAL A 527 18.34 -18.18 24.36
N SER A 528 19.34 -18.45 23.53
CA SER A 528 19.42 -19.69 22.75
C SER A 528 19.69 -20.94 23.62
N VAL A 529 19.19 -22.10 23.16
CA VAL A 529 19.34 -23.41 23.85
C VAL A 529 20.82 -23.76 24.09
N ASN A 530 21.69 -23.35 23.17
CA ASN A 530 23.12 -23.64 23.18
C ASN A 530 23.98 -22.65 23.99
N CYS A 531 23.38 -21.71 24.72
CA CYS A 531 24.10 -20.69 25.48
C CYS A 531 24.86 -21.26 26.69
N LYS A 532 26.13 -21.67 26.48
CA LYS A 532 27.00 -22.34 27.48
C LYS A 532 27.38 -21.48 28.69
N ARG A 533 27.11 -20.18 28.66
CA ARG A 533 27.21 -19.26 29.80
C ARG A 533 25.92 -18.47 29.90
N LYS A 534 24.98 -18.94 30.72
CA LYS A 534 23.82 -18.14 31.12
C LYS A 534 24.28 -17.01 32.05
N GLU A 535 24.77 -15.93 31.45
CA GLU A 535 24.99 -14.66 32.12
C GLU A 535 23.60 -14.10 32.50
N SER A 536 23.13 -14.49 33.69
CA SER A 536 21.72 -14.35 34.12
C SER A 536 21.20 -12.91 34.03
N GLU A 537 22.08 -11.94 34.17
CA GLU A 537 21.81 -10.51 34.03
C GLU A 537 21.39 -10.15 32.59
N LYS A 538 22.10 -10.64 31.56
CA LYS A 538 21.77 -10.40 30.15
C LYS A 538 20.53 -11.18 29.70
N VAL A 539 20.30 -12.37 30.27
CA VAL A 539 19.05 -13.11 30.05
C VAL A 539 17.86 -12.29 30.61
N SER A 540 18.01 -11.76 31.82
CA SER A 540 17.00 -10.90 32.45
C SER A 540 16.81 -9.56 31.74
N GLU A 541 17.88 -8.97 31.18
CA GLU A 541 17.78 -7.76 30.33
C GLU A 541 16.96 -8.07 29.07
N TRP A 542 17.29 -9.16 28.36
CA TRP A 542 16.60 -9.55 27.14
C TRP A 542 15.12 -9.82 27.41
N GLN A 543 14.79 -10.59 28.46
CA GLN A 543 13.41 -10.88 28.84
C GLN A 543 12.65 -9.63 29.31
N SER A 544 13.30 -8.71 30.04
CA SER A 544 12.69 -7.43 30.44
C SER A 544 12.37 -6.52 29.25
N ARG A 545 13.22 -6.53 28.22
CA ARG A 545 12.97 -5.78 26.96
C ARG A 545 11.97 -6.48 26.05
N ALA A 546 11.96 -7.81 26.03
CA ALA A 546 10.96 -8.61 25.32
C ALA A 546 9.56 -8.34 25.87
N GLN A 547 9.38 -8.28 27.20
CA GLN A 547 8.11 -7.90 27.81
C GLN A 547 7.68 -6.49 27.40
N LYS A 548 8.56 -5.47 27.56
CA LYS A 548 8.24 -4.09 27.15
C LYS A 548 7.88 -3.97 25.66
N PHE A 549 8.49 -4.79 24.82
CA PHE A 549 8.14 -4.87 23.40
C PHE A 549 6.79 -5.54 23.17
N GLU A 550 6.50 -6.64 23.88
CA GLU A 550 5.17 -7.28 23.88
C GLU A 550 4.09 -6.30 24.34
N ASP A 551 4.33 -5.52 25.38
CA ASP A 551 3.39 -4.52 25.93
C ASP A 551 3.06 -3.47 24.86
N MET A 552 4.07 -2.94 24.14
CA MET A 552 3.86 -2.05 22.99
C MET A 552 3.07 -2.72 21.86
N CYS A 553 3.33 -3.99 21.56
CA CYS A 553 2.55 -4.74 20.57
C CYS A 553 1.09 -4.94 21.00
N CYS A 554 0.82 -5.13 22.30
CA CYS A 554 -0.54 -5.22 22.84
C CYS A 554 -1.28 -3.89 22.65
N SER A 555 -0.64 -2.75 22.93
CA SER A 555 -1.24 -1.43 22.71
C SER A 555 -1.72 -1.22 21.27
N VAL A 556 -1.00 -1.72 20.25
CA VAL A 556 -1.44 -1.65 18.83
C VAL A 556 -2.68 -2.52 18.57
N ILE A 557 -2.74 -3.72 19.16
CA ILE A 557 -3.86 -4.67 19.00
C ILE A 557 -5.12 -4.15 19.71
N GLU A 558 -4.96 -3.56 20.90
CA GLU A 558 -6.04 -2.89 21.63
C GLU A 558 -6.53 -1.63 20.90
N MET A 559 -5.62 -0.78 20.41
CA MET A 559 -5.96 0.40 19.60
C MET A 559 -6.78 -0.01 18.36
N PHE A 560 -6.37 -1.06 17.64
CA PHE A 560 -7.16 -1.63 16.54
C PHE A 560 -8.55 -2.10 17.00
N THR A 561 -8.65 -2.70 18.18
CA THR A 561 -9.91 -3.21 18.76
C THR A 561 -10.85 -2.04 19.12
N ARG A 562 -10.34 -1.00 19.78
CA ARG A 562 -11.11 0.21 20.12
C ARG A 562 -11.54 0.96 18.85
N LEU A 563 -10.67 1.07 17.85
CA LEU A 563 -10.99 1.65 16.52
C LEU A 563 -12.07 0.85 15.77
N SER A 564 -12.01 -0.49 15.76
CA SER A 564 -12.98 -1.33 15.03
C SER A 564 -14.42 -1.22 15.56
N ASN A 565 -14.57 -0.79 16.82
CA ASN A 565 -15.86 -0.66 17.52
C ASN A 565 -16.38 0.79 17.58
N ILE A 566 -15.78 1.76 16.87
CA ILE A 566 -16.26 3.15 16.89
C ILE A 566 -17.63 3.33 16.23
N ALA A 567 -18.33 4.37 16.68
CA ALA A 567 -19.62 4.80 16.15
C ALA A 567 -19.51 5.44 14.76
N ASN A 568 -18.45 6.20 14.49
CA ASN A 568 -18.23 6.81 13.18
C ASN A 568 -17.65 5.80 12.18
N ARG A 569 -18.54 5.09 11.48
CA ARG A 569 -18.14 4.03 10.55
C ARG A 569 -17.43 4.57 9.30
N THR A 570 -17.62 5.83 8.90
CA THR A 570 -16.86 6.41 7.79
C THR A 570 -15.37 6.54 8.13
N ILE A 571 -15.03 7.11 9.29
CA ILE A 571 -13.63 7.20 9.75
C ILE A 571 -13.01 5.79 9.84
N LEU A 572 -13.79 4.79 10.28
CA LEU A 572 -13.32 3.40 10.31
C LEU A 572 -13.02 2.87 8.90
N TYR A 573 -13.92 3.02 7.93
CA TYR A 573 -13.71 2.46 6.58
C TYR A 573 -12.48 3.06 5.88
N ASP A 574 -12.28 4.38 6.02
CA ASP A 574 -11.10 5.08 5.48
C ASP A 574 -9.78 4.58 6.15
N LEU A 575 -9.80 4.28 7.45
CA LEU A 575 -8.61 3.78 8.18
C LEU A 575 -8.40 2.26 8.06
N TYR A 576 -9.45 1.47 7.80
CA TYR A 576 -9.47 0.02 8.03
C TYR A 576 -8.34 -0.75 7.33
N PRO A 577 -8.01 -0.51 6.04
CA PRO A 577 -6.93 -1.23 5.34
C PRO A 577 -5.58 -1.08 6.05
N TYR A 578 -5.28 0.15 6.49
CA TYR A 578 -4.02 0.51 7.13
C TYR A 578 -3.90 -0.08 8.53
N ILE A 579 -4.92 0.11 9.38
CA ILE A 579 -4.90 -0.41 10.76
C ILE A 579 -4.94 -1.94 10.80
N TRP A 580 -5.52 -2.59 9.78
CA TRP A 580 -5.54 -4.04 9.62
C TRP A 580 -4.16 -4.62 9.30
N ASP A 581 -3.44 -4.06 8.32
CA ASP A 581 -2.11 -4.54 7.90
C ASP A 581 -1.09 -4.41 9.05
N ILE A 582 -1.04 -3.24 9.71
CA ILE A 582 -0.12 -3.03 10.84
C ILE A 582 -0.46 -3.91 12.04
N LYS A 583 -1.74 -4.08 12.41
CA LYS A 583 -2.14 -5.00 13.50
C LYS A 583 -1.75 -6.44 13.19
N SER A 584 -1.87 -6.86 11.93
CA SER A 584 -1.57 -8.23 11.50
C SER A 584 -0.06 -8.51 11.55
N ILE A 585 0.76 -7.58 11.05
CA ILE A 585 2.23 -7.70 11.09
C ILE A 585 2.75 -7.57 12.54
N ILE A 586 2.23 -6.64 13.35
CA ILE A 586 2.64 -6.50 14.76
C ILE A 586 2.27 -7.75 15.60
N SER A 587 1.11 -8.37 15.38
CA SER A 587 0.74 -9.65 16.02
C SER A 587 1.72 -10.78 15.66
N MET A 588 2.14 -10.86 14.39
CA MET A 588 3.12 -11.84 13.92
C MET A 588 4.54 -11.56 14.44
N VAL A 589 4.96 -10.30 14.53
CA VAL A 589 6.25 -9.90 15.13
C VAL A 589 6.28 -10.19 16.64
N LYS A 590 5.19 -9.90 17.38
CA LYS A 590 5.01 -10.33 18.78
C LYS A 590 5.17 -11.85 18.91
N SER A 591 4.48 -12.61 18.06
CA SER A 591 4.56 -14.08 18.04
C SER A 591 5.98 -14.59 17.80
N PHE A 592 6.74 -13.92 16.93
CA PHE A 592 8.14 -14.25 16.65
C PHE A 592 9.07 -13.90 17.83
N VAL A 593 8.89 -12.76 18.50
CA VAL A 593 9.67 -12.41 19.70
C VAL A 593 9.41 -13.39 20.85
N LEU A 594 8.15 -13.76 21.10
CA LEU A 594 7.78 -14.80 22.06
C LEU A 594 8.36 -16.18 21.71
N TRP A 595 8.62 -16.44 20.43
CA TRP A 595 9.28 -17.67 19.97
C TRP A 595 10.81 -17.63 20.14
N LEU A 596 11.45 -16.45 20.07
CA LEU A 596 12.91 -16.34 20.23
C LEU A 596 13.40 -16.76 21.63
N ASP A 597 12.58 -16.61 22.68
CA ASP A 597 12.96 -17.02 24.03
C ASP A 597 13.04 -18.55 24.16
N GLY A 598 14.25 -19.06 24.31
CA GLY A 598 14.51 -20.48 24.59
C GLY A 598 14.44 -21.45 23.41
N ARG A 599 14.07 -21.04 22.19
CA ARG A 599 13.83 -21.99 21.05
C ARG A 599 14.86 -21.94 19.92
N ILE A 600 15.87 -21.07 19.99
CA ILE A 600 16.94 -21.00 18.97
C ILE A 600 17.93 -22.16 19.16
N HIS A 601 18.06 -22.99 18.13
CA HIS A 601 18.86 -24.22 18.12
C HIS A 601 20.13 -24.12 17.25
N SER A 602 20.20 -23.20 16.29
CA SER A 602 21.33 -23.10 15.36
C SER A 602 22.32 -21.99 15.73
N THR A 603 23.59 -22.32 15.96
CA THR A 603 24.67 -21.32 16.04
C THR A 603 24.97 -20.69 14.67
N SER A 604 24.58 -21.34 13.57
CA SER A 604 24.72 -20.80 12.21
C SER A 604 23.80 -19.60 11.94
N PHE A 605 22.77 -19.40 12.77
CA PHE A 605 21.98 -18.16 12.82
C PHE A 605 22.89 -16.93 12.97
N TYR A 606 23.95 -17.03 13.77
CA TYR A 606 24.91 -15.94 13.96
C TYR A 606 25.79 -15.67 12.73
N CYS A 607 25.96 -16.65 11.83
CA CYS A 607 26.78 -16.52 10.63
C CYS A 607 25.98 -15.98 9.44
N TYR A 608 24.80 -16.56 9.16
CA TYR A 608 23.95 -16.16 8.04
C TYR A 608 23.56 -14.67 8.15
N TRP A 609 23.14 -14.24 9.35
CA TRP A 609 22.81 -12.84 9.61
C TRP A 609 24.02 -11.90 9.71
N ILE A 610 25.27 -12.39 9.82
CA ILE A 610 26.47 -11.52 9.76
C ILE A 610 26.85 -11.21 8.30
N ASP A 611 26.59 -12.10 7.34
CA ASP A 611 26.67 -11.72 5.92
C ASP A 611 25.46 -10.86 5.51
N SER A 612 24.27 -11.05 6.08
CA SER A 612 23.22 -9.99 6.05
C SER A 612 23.63 -8.71 6.81
N GLY A 613 24.61 -8.80 7.71
CA GLY A 613 25.28 -7.67 8.35
C GLY A 613 26.23 -6.92 7.40
N ARG A 614 26.66 -7.53 6.29
CA ARG A 614 27.27 -6.84 5.14
C ARG A 614 26.21 -6.06 4.36
N TRP A 615 24.98 -6.55 4.30
CA TRP A 615 23.82 -5.81 3.76
C TRP A 615 23.61 -4.50 4.54
N CYS A 616 23.73 -4.56 5.88
CA CYS A 616 23.74 -3.38 6.78
C CYS A 616 24.95 -2.43 6.61
N ARG A 617 25.82 -2.65 5.62
CA ARG A 617 26.90 -1.72 5.19
C ARG A 617 26.87 -1.40 3.69
N SER A 618 26.18 -2.18 2.87
CA SER A 618 25.91 -1.83 1.47
C SER A 618 24.75 -0.84 1.38
N GLN A 619 24.89 0.21 0.58
CA GLN A 619 23.93 1.32 0.48
C GLN A 619 22.56 0.96 -0.11
N SER A 620 22.29 -0.32 -0.39
CA SER A 620 21.08 -0.84 -1.06
C SER A 620 19.99 -1.37 -0.12
N SER A 621 20.28 -1.62 1.16
CA SER A 621 19.27 -2.00 2.17
C SER A 621 19.29 -1.03 3.35
N ALA A 622 19.05 0.24 3.07
CA ALA A 622 18.86 1.22 4.11
C ALA A 622 17.65 0.82 5.00
N GLN A 623 17.90 0.72 6.31
CA GLN A 623 16.87 1.08 7.28
C GLN A 623 16.42 2.52 6.96
N PHE A 624 15.21 2.93 7.32
CA PHE A 624 14.65 4.26 6.99
C PHE A 624 15.36 5.46 7.70
N LEU A 625 16.58 5.24 8.19
CA LEU A 625 17.49 6.23 8.74
C LEU A 625 18.15 7.04 7.60
N ARG A 626 17.59 8.23 7.33
CA ARG A 626 18.26 9.35 6.64
C ARG A 626 18.68 9.09 5.18
N GLY A 627 17.74 8.63 4.35
CA GLY A 627 17.90 8.67 2.89
C GLY A 627 17.32 9.95 2.29
N ASP A 628 18.05 10.59 1.37
CA ASP A 628 17.56 11.72 0.56
C ASP A 628 16.70 11.29 -0.66
N GLN A 629 16.33 10.01 -0.73
CA GLN A 629 15.53 9.42 -1.81
C GLN A 629 14.04 9.76 -1.66
N GLU A 630 13.31 9.85 -2.77
CA GLU A 630 11.86 10.12 -2.76
C GLU A 630 11.06 9.00 -2.06
N PRO A 631 9.89 9.28 -1.44
CA PRO A 631 9.25 8.36 -0.49
C PRO A 631 8.80 7.02 -1.09
N TRP A 632 8.51 6.98 -2.39
CA TRP A 632 8.12 5.77 -3.11
C TRP A 632 9.28 4.79 -3.37
N ALA A 633 10.53 5.17 -3.09
CA ALA A 633 11.69 4.28 -3.19
C ALA A 633 11.66 3.13 -2.16
N PHE A 634 11.04 3.35 -0.99
CA PHE A 634 10.92 2.36 0.08
C PHE A 634 9.46 2.07 0.42
N ARG A 635 8.82 1.22 -0.40
CA ARG A 635 7.39 0.91 -0.28
C ARG A 635 7.00 0.17 1.01
N GLY A 636 5.75 0.35 1.40
CA GLY A 636 5.08 -0.39 2.48
C GLY A 636 5.19 0.23 3.88
N GLY A 637 5.85 1.38 4.03
CA GLY A 637 5.97 2.09 5.31
C GLY A 637 6.49 1.23 6.47
N LEU A 638 5.97 1.50 7.68
CA LEU A 638 6.32 0.81 8.92
C LEU A 638 6.02 -0.70 8.87
N ALA A 639 4.87 -1.07 8.29
CA ALA A 639 4.46 -2.46 8.06
C ALA A 639 5.51 -3.21 7.22
N GLY A 640 5.94 -2.60 6.11
CA GLY A 640 6.99 -3.11 5.25
C GLY A 640 8.37 -3.21 5.92
N GLU A 641 8.72 -2.33 6.85
CA GLU A 641 9.97 -2.47 7.61
C GLU A 641 9.93 -3.64 8.60
N PHE A 642 8.83 -3.84 9.34
CA PHE A 642 8.67 -5.04 10.17
C PHE A 642 8.68 -6.33 9.35
N GLN A 643 8.03 -6.35 8.17
CA GLN A 643 8.10 -7.46 7.23
C GLN A 643 9.54 -7.75 6.77
N ARG A 644 10.31 -6.72 6.38
CA ARG A 644 11.72 -6.85 5.93
C ARG A 644 12.69 -7.31 7.04
N LEU A 645 12.30 -7.20 8.30
CA LEU A 645 13.11 -7.66 9.45
C LEU A 645 12.88 -9.12 9.83
N LEU A 646 11.89 -9.79 9.21
CA LEU A 646 11.56 -11.20 9.44
C LEU A 646 12.22 -12.11 8.38
N PRO A 647 12.62 -13.33 8.74
CA PRO A 647 13.28 -14.28 7.82
C PRO A 647 12.28 -14.97 6.87
N ILE A 648 11.70 -14.19 5.93
CA ILE A 648 10.63 -14.63 5.02
C ILE A 648 10.84 -14.06 3.58
N GLU A 649 12.09 -13.81 3.18
CA GLU A 649 12.44 -13.11 1.92
C GLU A 649 11.78 -13.71 0.66
N ALA A 650 11.64 -15.05 0.59
CA ALA A 650 11.06 -15.75 -0.56
C ALA A 650 9.52 -15.85 -0.55
N ALA A 651 8.85 -15.33 0.47
CA ALA A 651 7.45 -15.66 0.79
C ALA A 651 6.57 -14.40 1.02
N ASN A 652 6.84 -13.34 0.24
CA ASN A 652 6.15 -12.05 0.31
C ASN A 652 4.65 -12.10 0.00
N ASP A 653 4.19 -13.14 -0.71
CA ASP A 653 2.78 -13.43 -1.02
C ASP A 653 1.91 -13.68 0.23
N LEU A 654 2.51 -13.96 1.39
CA LEU A 654 1.79 -13.99 2.67
C LEU A 654 1.32 -12.59 3.13
N PHE A 655 1.96 -11.53 2.65
CA PHE A 655 1.73 -10.12 3.04
C PHE A 655 0.92 -9.32 2.01
N TYR A 656 0.45 -10.00 0.96
CA TYR A 656 -0.53 -9.48 0.03
C TYR A 656 -1.86 -10.20 0.22
N GLN A 657 -2.78 -9.51 0.90
CA GLN A 657 -4.23 -9.71 0.83
C GLN A 657 -4.93 -8.35 0.95
N PRO A 658 -6.10 -8.17 0.31
CA PRO A 658 -7.00 -7.08 0.69
C PRO A 658 -7.51 -7.31 2.13
N PRO A 659 -7.85 -6.25 2.87
CA PRO A 659 -8.54 -6.39 4.15
C PRO A 659 -9.94 -7.02 3.93
N PRO A 660 -10.56 -7.59 4.98
CA PRO A 660 -11.96 -7.99 4.94
C PRO A 660 -12.88 -6.86 4.44
N SER A 661 -13.82 -7.19 3.55
CA SER A 661 -14.75 -6.22 2.93
C SER A 661 -15.73 -5.58 3.92
N LEU A 662 -15.86 -6.16 5.12
CA LEU A 662 -16.55 -5.59 6.26
C LEU A 662 -15.61 -5.65 7.48
N PRO A 663 -15.43 -4.56 8.25
CA PRO A 663 -14.63 -4.57 9.47
C PRO A 663 -15.09 -5.61 10.48
N THR A 664 -14.17 -6.48 10.91
CA THR A 664 -14.42 -7.48 11.96
C THR A 664 -13.81 -7.03 13.27
N SER A 665 -14.61 -7.04 14.33
CA SER A 665 -14.15 -6.84 15.72
C SER A 665 -13.58 -8.11 16.34
N LYS A 666 -13.75 -9.29 15.71
CA LYS A 666 -13.28 -10.56 16.27
C LYS A 666 -11.76 -10.64 16.25
N ILE A 667 -11.17 -10.65 17.44
CA ILE A 667 -9.72 -10.75 17.64
C ILE A 667 -9.27 -12.20 17.46
N TYR A 668 -8.13 -12.35 16.78
CA TYR A 668 -7.35 -13.58 16.74
C TYR A 668 -5.92 -13.28 17.18
N THR A 669 -5.41 -14.11 18.10
CA THR A 669 -4.05 -14.04 18.65
C THR A 669 -3.26 -15.28 18.23
N ILE A 670 -2.04 -15.08 17.73
CA ILE A 670 -1.10 -16.17 17.48
C ILE A 670 -0.09 -16.18 18.65
N ARG A 671 0.33 -17.37 19.09
CA ARG A 671 1.40 -17.53 20.08
C ARG A 671 2.13 -18.88 19.90
N PRO A 672 3.32 -19.05 20.47
CA PRO A 672 3.96 -20.36 20.55
C PRO A 672 3.08 -21.42 21.28
N TYR A 673 3.22 -22.66 20.86
CA TYR A 673 2.62 -23.85 21.48
C TYR A 673 3.28 -24.17 22.84
N TYR A 674 2.48 -24.61 23.80
CA TYR A 674 2.92 -25.23 25.05
C TYR A 674 2.22 -26.59 25.26
N PRO A 675 2.80 -27.56 26.00
CA PRO A 675 2.20 -28.89 26.19
C PRO A 675 0.77 -28.91 26.76
N LYS A 676 0.36 -27.86 27.49
CA LYS A 676 -1.03 -27.69 27.97
C LYS A 676 -2.06 -27.53 26.85
N ASP A 677 -1.62 -27.22 25.63
CA ASP A 677 -2.49 -26.94 24.47
C ASP A 677 -2.83 -28.22 23.68
N GLU A 678 -2.14 -29.34 23.98
CA GLU A 678 -2.17 -30.61 23.22
C GLU A 678 -3.60 -31.12 22.97
N THR A 679 -4.43 -31.21 24.01
CA THR A 679 -5.82 -31.69 23.93
C THR A 679 -6.69 -30.83 22.99
N ALA A 680 -6.44 -29.52 22.93
CA ALA A 680 -7.18 -28.63 22.03
C ALA A 680 -6.67 -28.72 20.58
N VAL A 681 -5.36 -28.91 20.39
CA VAL A 681 -4.76 -29.21 19.08
C VAL A 681 -5.29 -30.54 18.54
N TYR A 682 -5.36 -31.58 19.38
CA TYR A 682 -5.90 -32.91 19.02
C TYR A 682 -7.39 -32.82 18.66
N LYS A 683 -8.19 -32.08 19.44
CA LYS A 683 -9.61 -31.83 19.13
C LYS A 683 -9.77 -31.23 17.73
N ILE A 684 -9.05 -30.13 17.43
CA ILE A 684 -9.13 -29.48 16.11
C ILE A 684 -8.61 -30.43 15.02
N CYS A 685 -7.55 -31.20 15.28
CA CYS A 685 -7.02 -32.17 14.33
C CYS A 685 -8.07 -33.23 13.94
N LYS A 686 -8.84 -33.72 14.92
CA LYS A 686 -9.98 -34.63 14.71
C LYS A 686 -11.12 -33.95 13.93
N GLU A 687 -11.57 -32.78 14.38
CA GLU A 687 -12.64 -32.02 13.72
C GLU A 687 -12.31 -31.74 12.24
N MET A 688 -11.10 -31.25 11.94
CA MET A 688 -10.67 -30.92 10.56
C MET A 688 -10.31 -32.13 9.70
N TYR A 689 -10.18 -33.33 10.28
CA TYR A 689 -9.99 -34.60 9.55
C TYR A 689 -11.31 -35.28 9.21
N CYS A 690 -12.30 -35.18 10.10
CA CYS A 690 -13.66 -35.71 9.91
C CYS A 690 -14.56 -34.79 9.08
N GLU A 691 -14.24 -33.48 8.97
CA GLU A 691 -14.99 -32.52 8.14
C GLU A 691 -15.11 -33.00 6.67
N GLY A 692 -16.31 -33.44 6.28
CA GLY A 692 -16.61 -34.01 4.95
C GLY A 692 -16.67 -35.54 4.87
N MET A 693 -16.62 -36.24 6.01
CA MET A 693 -16.88 -37.67 6.14
C MET A 693 -18.17 -37.90 6.96
N GLU A 694 -18.83 -39.06 6.81
CA GLU A 694 -20.00 -39.40 7.63
C GLU A 694 -19.59 -39.78 9.06
N ASP A 695 -20.37 -39.37 10.06
CA ASP A 695 -20.00 -39.36 11.50
C ASP A 695 -19.69 -40.75 12.11
N GLU A 696 -20.03 -41.84 11.44
CA GLU A 696 -19.98 -43.20 12.02
C GLU A 696 -18.61 -43.91 11.89
N LEU A 697 -17.60 -43.28 11.27
CA LEU A 697 -16.33 -43.94 10.89
C LEU A 697 -15.29 -44.14 12.02
N PHE A 698 -15.45 -43.50 13.18
CA PHE A 698 -14.50 -43.60 14.31
C PHE A 698 -15.24 -43.76 15.64
N SER A 699 -14.91 -44.79 16.43
CA SER A 699 -15.51 -45.00 17.74
C SER A 699 -15.11 -43.91 18.75
N GLN A 700 -15.86 -43.80 19.85
CA GLN A 700 -15.51 -42.90 20.96
C GLN A 700 -14.43 -43.47 21.89
N GLU A 701 -13.94 -44.68 21.64
CA GLU A 701 -13.05 -45.41 22.55
C GLU A 701 -11.61 -44.86 22.51
N ASP A 702 -11.13 -44.44 21.33
CA ASP A 702 -9.81 -43.83 21.12
C ASP A 702 -9.94 -42.37 20.60
N PRO A 703 -10.18 -41.37 21.48
CA PRO A 703 -10.38 -39.99 21.05
C PRO A 703 -9.12 -39.35 20.45
N ASP A 704 -7.93 -39.77 20.89
CA ASP A 704 -6.63 -39.17 20.55
C ASP A 704 -6.03 -39.65 19.22
N LEU A 705 -6.47 -40.81 18.70
CA LEU A 705 -5.80 -41.57 17.63
C LEU A 705 -5.40 -40.73 16.41
N ILE A 706 -6.30 -39.85 15.97
CA ILE A 706 -6.10 -38.95 14.82
C ILE A 706 -5.04 -37.88 15.14
N GLY A 707 -5.06 -37.32 16.36
CA GLY A 707 -4.03 -36.38 16.83
C GLY A 707 -2.66 -37.06 16.92
N ASP A 708 -2.58 -38.23 17.56
CA ASP A 708 -1.36 -39.01 17.71
C ASP A 708 -0.69 -39.37 16.37
N ARG A 709 -1.47 -39.75 15.35
CA ARG A 709 -0.91 -40.11 14.03
C ARG A 709 -0.47 -38.90 13.21
N LEU A 710 -1.21 -37.79 13.27
CA LEU A 710 -1.02 -36.66 12.35
C LEU A 710 -0.14 -35.54 12.92
N VAL A 711 -0.19 -35.28 14.22
CA VAL A 711 0.51 -34.14 14.86
C VAL A 711 1.26 -34.50 16.14
N GLY A 712 0.87 -35.53 16.88
CA GLY A 712 1.47 -35.92 18.18
C GLY A 712 2.99 -36.02 18.14
N GLY A 713 3.54 -36.76 17.16
CA GLY A 713 4.98 -36.87 16.98
C GLY A 713 5.69 -35.51 16.77
N LEU A 714 5.06 -34.55 16.06
CA LEU A 714 5.58 -33.18 15.91
C LEU A 714 5.48 -32.40 17.22
N LEU A 715 4.37 -32.49 17.95
CA LEU A 715 4.18 -31.84 19.26
C LEU A 715 5.18 -32.36 20.30
N THR A 716 5.44 -33.66 20.36
CA THR A 716 6.33 -34.27 21.36
C THR A 716 7.82 -34.10 21.01
N LEU A 717 8.20 -34.20 19.73
CA LEU A 717 9.62 -34.25 19.33
C LEU A 717 10.15 -32.95 18.68
N SER A 718 9.27 -31.98 18.43
CA SER A 718 9.51 -30.75 17.67
C SER A 718 8.65 -29.55 18.14
N SER A 719 8.22 -29.54 19.42
CA SER A 719 7.36 -28.52 20.06
C SER A 719 7.84 -27.07 19.88
N ASP A 720 9.14 -26.86 19.71
CA ASP A 720 9.75 -25.55 19.43
C ASP A 720 9.15 -24.87 18.19
N TYR A 721 8.73 -25.65 17.20
CA TYR A 721 8.18 -25.19 15.92
C TYR A 721 6.65 -25.38 15.88
N GLY A 722 6.00 -25.31 17.04
CA GLY A 722 4.54 -25.24 17.16
C GLY A 722 4.06 -23.83 17.50
N PHE A 723 3.02 -23.39 16.80
CA PHE A 723 2.22 -22.21 17.08
C PHE A 723 0.75 -22.59 17.20
N VAL A 724 0.01 -21.90 18.05
CA VAL A 724 -1.44 -22.02 18.18
C VAL A 724 -2.11 -20.67 17.94
N LEU A 725 -3.35 -20.75 17.47
CA LEU A 725 -4.23 -19.63 17.20
C LEU A 725 -5.38 -19.63 18.21
N GLU A 726 -5.66 -18.49 18.82
CA GLU A 726 -6.70 -18.32 19.85
C GLU A 726 -7.72 -17.23 19.46
N ASP A 727 -8.99 -17.52 19.71
CA ASP A 727 -10.06 -16.52 19.81
C ASP A 727 -10.66 -16.51 21.23
N GLU A 728 -11.68 -15.68 21.50
CA GLU A 728 -12.32 -15.55 22.81
C GLU A 728 -12.91 -16.86 23.38
N ALA A 729 -13.13 -17.88 22.53
CA ALA A 729 -13.59 -19.20 22.93
C ALA A 729 -12.45 -20.23 23.07
N GLY A 730 -11.19 -19.79 23.01
CA GLY A 730 -9.98 -20.61 23.12
C GLY A 730 -9.33 -20.93 21.78
N ILE A 731 -8.51 -21.98 21.76
CA ILE A 731 -7.73 -22.36 20.56
C ILE A 731 -8.66 -22.71 19.39
N CYS A 732 -8.35 -22.18 18.22
CA CYS A 732 -9.13 -22.29 16.98
C CYS A 732 -8.30 -22.65 15.73
N GLY A 733 -7.00 -22.87 15.89
CA GLY A 733 -6.11 -23.39 14.84
C GLY A 733 -4.71 -23.66 15.36
N TYR A 734 -3.90 -24.34 14.56
CA TYR A 734 -2.50 -24.62 14.88
C TYR A 734 -1.62 -24.65 13.62
N ALA A 735 -0.32 -24.42 13.81
CA ALA A 735 0.71 -24.62 12.81
C ALA A 735 1.93 -25.27 13.46
N VAL A 736 2.28 -26.48 13.03
CA VAL A 736 3.35 -27.29 13.61
C VAL A 736 4.30 -27.78 12.52
N GLY A 737 5.57 -28.03 12.88
CA GLY A 737 6.54 -28.57 11.92
C GLY A 737 7.86 -29.00 12.53
N THR A 738 8.84 -29.27 11.69
CA THR A 738 10.23 -29.59 12.06
C THR A 738 11.20 -29.04 11.01
N VAL A 739 12.39 -28.60 11.43
CA VAL A 739 13.40 -28.00 10.53
C VAL A 739 13.92 -28.99 9.50
N ASP A 740 14.18 -30.22 9.91
CA ASP A 740 14.66 -31.31 9.06
C ASP A 740 13.92 -32.60 9.41
N VAL A 741 13.25 -33.18 8.42
CA VAL A 741 12.48 -34.41 8.58
C VAL A 741 13.37 -35.65 8.81
N LYS A 742 14.66 -35.65 8.45
CA LYS A 742 15.54 -36.83 8.61
C LYS A 742 15.93 -37.08 10.08
N PRO A 743 16.43 -36.11 10.87
CA PRO A 743 16.58 -36.26 12.31
C PRO A 743 15.25 -36.53 13.01
N PHE A 744 14.16 -35.93 12.54
CA PHE A 744 12.82 -36.13 13.09
C PHE A 744 12.34 -37.59 12.94
N ILE A 745 12.33 -38.16 11.74
CA ILE A 745 11.98 -39.57 11.50
C ILE A 745 12.86 -40.50 12.35
N LYS A 746 14.16 -40.19 12.50
CA LYS A 746 15.05 -40.96 13.37
C LYS A 746 14.65 -40.88 14.85
N LYS A 747 14.24 -39.71 15.36
CA LYS A 747 13.65 -39.60 16.71
C LYS A 747 12.35 -40.42 16.79
N CYS A 748 11.46 -40.33 15.80
CA CYS A 748 10.19 -41.04 15.78
C CYS A 748 10.38 -42.56 15.88
N LYS A 749 11.24 -43.16 15.05
CA LYS A 749 11.55 -44.60 15.10
C LYS A 749 12.20 -45.05 16.42
N LEU A 750 12.84 -44.15 17.16
CA LEU A 750 13.52 -44.45 18.43
C LEU A 750 12.68 -44.16 19.69
N SER A 751 11.54 -43.47 19.59
CA SER A 751 10.79 -43.02 20.77
C SER A 751 9.28 -42.90 20.58
N TRP A 752 8.82 -42.24 19.52
CA TRP A 752 7.38 -42.08 19.27
C TRP A 752 6.70 -43.38 18.84
N LEU A 753 7.25 -44.09 17.85
CA LEU A 753 6.63 -45.32 17.34
C LEU A 753 6.57 -46.44 18.40
N PRO A 754 7.62 -46.74 19.19
CA PRO A 754 7.51 -47.72 20.27
C PRO A 754 6.41 -47.40 21.30
N PHE A 755 6.26 -46.11 21.66
CA PHE A 755 5.22 -45.66 22.59
C PHE A 755 3.81 -45.76 21.98
N MET A 756 3.66 -45.44 20.69
CA MET A 756 2.39 -45.62 19.96
C MET A 756 2.04 -47.10 19.75
N GLN A 757 3.03 -47.99 19.58
CA GLN A 757 2.83 -49.44 19.48
C GLN A 757 2.44 -50.07 20.83
N GLU A 758 2.76 -49.43 21.95
CA GLU A 758 2.28 -49.79 23.29
C GLU A 758 0.89 -49.21 23.59
N LYS A 759 0.58 -47.99 23.11
CA LYS A 759 -0.76 -47.36 23.23
C LYS A 759 -1.81 -48.06 22.35
N TYR A 760 -1.46 -48.38 21.10
CA TYR A 760 -2.37 -48.95 20.10
C TYR A 760 -1.92 -50.34 19.64
N ASN A 761 -2.66 -51.37 20.07
CA ASN A 761 -2.42 -52.76 19.68
C ASN A 761 -2.51 -52.95 18.16
N LYS A 762 -1.71 -53.86 17.61
CA LYS A 762 -1.79 -54.18 16.17
C LYS A 762 -3.14 -54.86 15.86
N PRO A 763 -3.94 -54.35 14.91
CA PRO A 763 -5.21 -54.97 14.53
C PRO A 763 -5.02 -56.24 13.70
N ASP A 764 -6.11 -57.00 13.60
CA ASP A 764 -6.16 -58.32 12.95
C ASP A 764 -6.35 -58.20 11.43
N CYS A 765 -5.27 -58.43 10.67
CA CYS A 765 -5.22 -58.26 9.22
C CYS A 765 -6.10 -59.24 8.40
N GLU A 766 -6.81 -60.19 9.03
CA GLU A 766 -7.70 -61.15 8.34
C GLU A 766 -9.12 -60.61 8.05
N LYS A 767 -9.38 -59.32 8.29
CA LYS A 767 -10.70 -58.67 8.11
C LYS A 767 -10.60 -57.38 7.30
N ASP A 768 -11.74 -56.92 6.77
CA ASP A 768 -11.90 -55.56 6.26
C ASP A 768 -11.73 -54.55 7.41
N LEU A 769 -10.53 -53.97 7.52
CA LEU A 769 -10.18 -53.02 8.58
C LEU A 769 -10.99 -51.72 8.46
N THR A 770 -11.45 -51.21 9.60
CA THR A 770 -11.98 -49.84 9.74
C THR A 770 -10.90 -48.78 9.50
N GLU A 771 -11.28 -47.52 9.24
CA GLU A 771 -10.29 -46.42 9.10
C GLU A 771 -9.49 -46.19 10.40
N ALA A 772 -10.10 -46.44 11.57
CA ALA A 772 -9.40 -46.45 12.86
C ALA A 772 -8.33 -47.55 12.92
N GLU A 773 -8.67 -48.80 12.57
CA GLU A 773 -7.71 -49.90 12.55
C GLU A 773 -6.60 -49.69 11.51
N LYS A 774 -6.90 -49.16 10.32
CA LYS A 774 -5.87 -48.77 9.34
C LYS A 774 -4.91 -47.72 9.92
N MET A 775 -5.44 -46.76 10.66
CA MET A 775 -4.63 -45.75 11.33
C MET A 775 -3.73 -46.37 12.42
N MET A 776 -4.27 -47.28 13.25
CA MET A 776 -3.48 -48.03 14.24
C MET A 776 -2.40 -48.90 13.59
N LEU A 777 -2.74 -49.66 12.55
CA LEU A 777 -1.82 -50.52 11.80
C LEU A 777 -0.62 -49.73 11.27
N SER A 778 -0.84 -48.49 10.83
CA SER A 778 0.22 -47.62 10.28
C SER A 778 1.27 -47.14 11.30
N PHE A 779 1.12 -47.44 12.60
CA PHE A 779 2.22 -47.31 13.59
C PHE A 779 3.12 -48.55 13.64
N HIS A 780 2.65 -49.71 13.15
CA HIS A 780 3.35 -51.00 13.13
C HIS A 780 4.02 -51.32 11.78
N GLU A 781 3.88 -50.45 10.79
CA GLU A 781 4.45 -50.56 9.44
C GLU A 781 5.61 -49.57 9.23
N GLU A 782 6.56 -49.89 8.34
CA GLU A 782 7.63 -48.94 7.98
C GLU A 782 7.17 -48.01 6.86
N GLU A 783 7.00 -46.72 7.17
CA GLU A 783 6.68 -45.69 6.18
C GLU A 783 7.91 -45.38 5.28
N ASP A 784 7.73 -45.45 3.96
CA ASP A 784 8.78 -45.19 2.96
C ASP A 784 9.34 -43.76 3.04
N GLY A 785 10.65 -43.63 2.88
CA GLY A 785 11.37 -42.36 2.94
C GLY A 785 11.27 -41.54 1.66
N LEU A 786 11.13 -40.22 1.78
CA LEU A 786 11.15 -39.31 0.62
C LEU A 786 12.57 -39.15 0.04
N PRO A 787 12.73 -38.97 -1.28
CA PRO A 787 14.04 -38.89 -1.92
C PRO A 787 14.96 -37.78 -1.37
N ASP A 788 16.25 -38.09 -1.23
CA ASP A 788 17.25 -37.17 -0.69
C ASP A 788 17.37 -35.86 -1.49
N SER A 789 17.17 -35.92 -2.81
CA SER A 789 17.16 -34.78 -3.75
C SER A 789 15.95 -33.85 -3.60
N PHE A 790 14.84 -34.36 -3.06
CA PHE A 790 13.71 -33.52 -2.65
C PHE A 790 14.01 -32.85 -1.30
N LEU A 791 14.49 -33.64 -0.33
CA LEU A 791 14.77 -33.18 1.03
C LEU A 791 15.96 -32.21 1.14
N SER A 792 16.84 -32.13 0.14
CA SER A 792 17.87 -31.07 0.07
C SER A 792 17.30 -29.67 -0.19
N ASN A 793 16.10 -29.61 -0.78
CA ASN A 793 15.42 -28.37 -1.15
C ASN A 793 14.28 -28.05 -0.16
N PHE A 794 13.52 -29.07 0.23
CA PHE A 794 12.41 -28.97 1.19
C PHE A 794 12.66 -29.90 2.41
N PRO A 795 13.60 -29.57 3.31
CA PRO A 795 13.89 -30.40 4.48
C PRO A 795 12.77 -30.37 5.54
N SER A 796 11.98 -29.29 5.64
CA SER A 796 11.02 -29.11 6.72
C SER A 796 9.65 -29.71 6.43
N LEU A 797 9.18 -30.64 7.26
CA LEU A 797 7.78 -31.07 7.26
C LEU A 797 6.94 -30.07 8.06
N ILE A 798 5.80 -29.64 7.52
CA ILE A 798 4.82 -28.75 8.17
C ILE A 798 3.39 -29.31 8.09
N LYS A 799 2.57 -28.97 9.08
CA LYS A 799 1.14 -29.27 9.15
C LYS A 799 0.42 -28.09 9.84
N VAL A 800 -0.51 -27.50 9.11
CA VAL A 800 -1.32 -26.33 9.49
C VAL A 800 -2.79 -26.68 9.27
N ASP A 801 -3.63 -26.47 10.29
CA ASP A 801 -5.08 -26.64 10.21
C ASP A 801 -5.78 -25.57 11.07
N ILE A 802 -6.94 -25.11 10.62
CA ILE A 802 -7.71 -24.03 11.25
C ILE A 802 -9.18 -24.42 11.24
N HIS A 803 -9.86 -24.22 12.38
CA HIS A 803 -11.27 -24.55 12.55
C HIS A 803 -12.16 -23.65 11.67
N ALA A 804 -13.12 -24.25 10.96
CA ALA A 804 -14.06 -23.55 10.07
C ALA A 804 -14.83 -22.35 10.70
N LYS A 805 -14.86 -22.19 12.04
CA LYS A 805 -15.34 -20.97 12.71
C LYS A 805 -14.47 -19.72 12.48
N VAL A 806 -13.31 -19.86 11.82
CA VAL A 806 -12.39 -18.77 11.48
C VAL A 806 -12.69 -18.29 10.06
N THR A 807 -13.48 -17.23 9.96
CA THR A 807 -13.89 -16.61 8.68
C THR A 807 -12.80 -15.76 8.03
N ASP A 808 -11.69 -15.52 8.70
CA ASP A 808 -10.61 -14.62 8.29
C ASP A 808 -9.44 -15.43 7.67
N PRO A 809 -9.20 -15.33 6.35
CA PRO A 809 -8.12 -16.06 5.68
C PRO A 809 -6.73 -15.47 5.93
N SER A 810 -6.62 -14.22 6.42
CA SER A 810 -5.32 -13.56 6.62
C SER A 810 -4.57 -14.14 7.81
N VAL A 811 -5.31 -14.53 8.84
CA VAL A 811 -4.81 -15.23 10.03
C VAL A 811 -4.09 -16.53 9.66
N ALA A 812 -4.57 -17.25 8.64
CA ALA A 812 -3.90 -18.45 8.14
C ALA A 812 -2.52 -18.15 7.55
N LYS A 813 -2.41 -17.04 6.78
CA LYS A 813 -1.14 -16.56 6.23
C LYS A 813 -0.20 -16.06 7.33
N SER A 814 -0.69 -15.34 8.34
CA SER A 814 0.12 -14.87 9.47
C SER A 814 0.66 -16.03 10.33
N MET A 815 -0.15 -17.06 10.59
CA MET A 815 0.27 -18.22 11.37
C MET A 815 1.26 -19.10 10.58
N MET A 816 1.05 -19.26 9.26
CA MET A 816 2.05 -19.84 8.36
C MET A 816 3.35 -19.01 8.38
N GLY A 817 3.26 -17.67 8.34
CA GLY A 817 4.40 -16.76 8.43
C GLY A 817 5.25 -16.95 9.70
N CYS A 818 4.60 -17.15 10.86
CA CYS A 818 5.29 -17.50 12.11
C CYS A 818 6.08 -18.82 11.99
N LEU A 819 5.43 -19.86 11.48
CA LEU A 819 6.05 -21.18 11.32
C LEU A 819 7.22 -21.13 10.33
N LEU A 820 7.03 -20.57 9.14
CA LEU A 820 8.08 -20.42 8.13
C LEU A 820 9.27 -19.58 8.66
N SER A 821 9.00 -18.52 9.44
CA SER A 821 10.05 -17.73 10.10
C SER A 821 10.89 -18.58 11.06
N SER A 822 10.25 -19.38 11.92
CA SER A 822 10.95 -20.22 12.91
C SER A 822 11.84 -21.29 12.27
N LEU A 823 11.40 -21.84 11.13
CA LEU A 823 12.12 -22.85 10.36
C LEU A 823 13.31 -22.24 9.61
N LYS A 824 13.13 -21.10 8.93
CA LYS A 824 14.21 -20.35 8.26
C LYS A 824 15.24 -19.85 9.28
N ALA A 825 14.79 -19.38 10.46
CA ALA A 825 15.68 -18.96 11.55
C ALA A 825 16.57 -20.11 12.09
N ASN A 826 16.16 -21.37 11.99
CA ASN A 826 17.02 -22.50 12.35
C ASN A 826 17.74 -23.15 11.14
N GLY A 827 17.69 -22.52 9.97
CA GLY A 827 18.50 -22.86 8.80
C GLY A 827 17.80 -23.68 7.71
N SER A 828 16.48 -23.80 7.75
CA SER A 828 15.73 -24.43 6.66
C SER A 828 15.77 -23.61 5.36
N ARG A 829 15.64 -24.31 4.23
CA ARG A 829 15.63 -23.77 2.85
C ARG A 829 14.24 -23.86 2.19
N GLY A 830 13.35 -24.67 2.76
CA GLY A 830 12.05 -24.95 2.19
C GLY A 830 11.24 -25.89 3.08
N ALA A 831 9.92 -25.76 3.00
CA ALA A 831 8.96 -26.57 3.73
C ALA A 831 8.06 -27.36 2.78
N PHE A 832 7.48 -28.46 3.26
CA PHE A 832 6.49 -29.25 2.54
C PHE A 832 5.43 -29.84 3.48
N CYS A 833 4.26 -30.15 2.93
CA CYS A 833 3.21 -30.91 3.61
C CYS A 833 2.73 -32.08 2.74
N LYS A 834 2.27 -33.15 3.40
CA LYS A 834 1.58 -34.30 2.79
C LYS A 834 0.06 -34.03 2.79
N VAL A 835 -0.61 -34.11 1.64
CA VAL A 835 -2.06 -33.93 1.51
C VAL A 835 -2.67 -35.13 0.78
N ARG A 836 -3.83 -35.64 1.23
CA ARG A 836 -4.53 -36.76 0.56
C ARG A 836 -5.02 -36.31 -0.83
N GLN A 837 -4.87 -37.12 -1.87
CA GLN A 837 -5.33 -36.77 -3.23
C GLN A 837 -6.86 -36.55 -3.30
N THR A 838 -7.64 -37.10 -2.37
CA THR A 838 -9.08 -36.88 -2.23
C THR A 838 -9.44 -35.54 -1.56
N ASP A 839 -8.53 -34.93 -0.80
CA ASP A 839 -8.78 -33.77 0.06
C ASP A 839 -8.53 -32.45 -0.69
N LYS A 840 -9.40 -32.16 -1.65
CA LYS A 840 -9.35 -30.94 -2.47
C LYS A 840 -9.37 -29.66 -1.62
N ARG A 841 -10.10 -29.67 -0.50
CA ARG A 841 -10.19 -28.55 0.45
C ARG A 841 -8.82 -28.19 1.02
N MET A 842 -8.03 -29.18 1.44
CA MET A 842 -6.67 -28.93 1.93
C MET A 842 -5.68 -28.59 0.80
N LEU A 843 -5.85 -29.13 -0.41
CA LEU A 843 -5.05 -28.69 -1.58
C LEU A 843 -5.27 -27.21 -1.89
N ASP A 844 -6.53 -26.76 -1.93
CA ASP A 844 -6.89 -25.35 -2.12
C ASP A 844 -6.38 -24.46 -0.98
N PHE A 845 -6.44 -24.95 0.27
CA PHE A 845 -5.93 -24.24 1.44
C PHE A 845 -4.42 -24.00 1.35
N TYR A 846 -3.61 -25.04 1.13
CA TYR A 846 -2.15 -24.88 0.98
C TYR A 846 -1.78 -24.07 -0.27
N SER A 847 -2.56 -24.16 -1.35
CA SER A 847 -2.38 -23.31 -2.55
C SER A 847 -2.64 -21.83 -2.24
N LYS A 848 -3.64 -21.49 -1.41
CA LYS A 848 -3.90 -20.11 -0.94
C LYS A 848 -2.85 -19.59 0.05
N LEU A 849 -2.11 -20.50 0.69
CA LEU A 849 -0.88 -20.21 1.46
C LEU A 849 0.39 -20.24 0.59
N GLY A 850 0.24 -20.36 -0.74
CA GLY A 850 1.33 -20.29 -1.71
C GLY A 850 2.27 -21.50 -1.70
N CYS A 851 1.83 -22.66 -1.24
CA CYS A 851 2.51 -23.93 -1.54
C CYS A 851 2.11 -24.39 -2.95
N PHE A 852 3.01 -25.07 -3.66
CA PHE A 852 2.78 -25.61 -5.00
C PHE A 852 2.96 -27.13 -5.03
N GLU A 853 2.24 -27.84 -5.90
CA GLU A 853 2.46 -29.29 -6.09
C GLU A 853 3.89 -29.53 -6.61
N VAL A 854 4.66 -30.32 -5.88
CA VAL A 854 5.99 -30.75 -6.34
C VAL A 854 5.81 -31.99 -7.20
N ALA A 855 6.22 -31.90 -8.47
CA ALA A 855 5.93 -32.88 -9.50
C ALA A 855 6.26 -34.33 -9.07
N LYS A 856 5.36 -35.26 -9.40
CA LYS A 856 5.43 -36.68 -9.01
C LYS A 856 6.68 -37.36 -9.61
N MET A 857 7.76 -37.40 -8.84
CA MET A 857 8.96 -38.19 -9.14
C MET A 857 8.75 -39.66 -8.72
N GLU A 858 9.59 -40.56 -9.23
CA GLU A 858 9.63 -41.94 -8.75
C GLU A 858 9.99 -41.98 -7.26
N GLY A 859 9.34 -42.85 -6.48
CA GLY A 859 9.50 -42.94 -5.02
C GLY A 859 8.55 -42.10 -4.18
N PHE A 860 7.53 -41.46 -4.77
CA PHE A 860 6.47 -40.75 -4.02
C PHE A 860 5.26 -41.68 -3.75
N PRO A 861 4.57 -41.58 -2.58
CA PRO A 861 3.37 -42.37 -2.30
C PRO A 861 2.24 -42.05 -3.27
N LYS A 862 1.49 -43.07 -3.74
CA LYS A 862 0.52 -42.92 -4.83
C LYS A 862 -0.70 -42.07 -4.47
N ASP A 863 -1.14 -42.13 -3.21
CA ASP A 863 -2.40 -41.54 -2.74
C ASP A 863 -2.22 -40.17 -2.06
N ILE A 864 -0.98 -39.67 -2.01
CA ILE A 864 -0.57 -38.44 -1.34
C ILE A 864 0.05 -37.48 -2.36
N ILE A 865 -0.45 -36.25 -2.39
CA ILE A 865 0.16 -35.12 -3.08
C ILE A 865 1.08 -34.40 -2.09
N ILE A 866 2.28 -34.01 -2.54
CA ILE A 866 3.25 -33.26 -1.74
C ILE A 866 3.31 -31.83 -2.25
N MET A 867 2.89 -30.91 -1.38
CA MET A 867 2.91 -29.46 -1.65
C MET A 867 4.16 -28.87 -0.99
N GLY A 868 4.98 -28.15 -1.76
CA GLY A 868 6.24 -27.54 -1.32
C GLY A 868 6.22 -26.01 -1.36
N ARG A 869 7.12 -25.37 -0.61
CA ARG A 869 7.29 -23.92 -0.55
C ARG A 869 8.71 -23.54 -0.14
N SER A 870 9.32 -22.56 -0.81
CA SER A 870 10.65 -22.03 -0.50
C SER A 870 10.64 -21.09 0.72
N LEU A 871 11.80 -20.94 1.38
CA LEU A 871 12.03 -20.06 2.53
C LEU A 871 13.17 -19.07 2.26
#